data_AF-A0A1V5C1I1-F1
#
_entry.id   AF-A0A1V5C1I1-F1
#
_cell.length_a   1.000
_cell.length_b   1.000
_cell.length_c   1.000
_cell.angle_alpha   90.00
_cell.angle_beta   90.00
_cell.angle_gamma   90.00
#
_symmetry.space_group_name_H-M   'P 1'
#
loop_
_entity.id
_entity.type
_entity.pdbx_description
1 polymer ?
#
loop_
_entity_poly.entity_id
_entity_poly.type
_entity_poly.pdbx_seq_one_letter_code
_entity_poly.pdbx_strand_id
1 'polypeptide(L)'
;MGRYREAVKLIKETNPLPLVCGRVCVRECETACRRNLVDDRVGIDYLKRYAADLDMEDPWVPELPERNGKKVAVVGGGPAGLTCAYFLTRKGYGVTIFESSPKLGGMLRYGIPEYRLPKAILDKEIAWITNLGVDVRTNRKLGRDFSLEWLKEKGFDAVFLAIGAQKAKTMGIEGEGIIEGVIGGADFLRQMQTDTPPKIHGTVVVVGGGNTAIDAARTSLRIGADKVTLLYRRTMKEMPAHRMEVDAAAEEGVEMIFLSAPLSIISEKGLLKALRCNRMELGEPDASGRRSPVPVENSEYDLACDFVISAIGQDIDLGMINTDNALKVTRQKAIVVDTTNLATSMPGVFAGGDAVTGPAVAIDAIAHGRHAADAIDEYICKGKTTVEPRRFLSRKDAFGPIPESEFLQVTRIEKETMAELPVAARIKGQAEVETGFSKEQAFNESGRCLECGCTAYFDCDLRKHATDFGVDIAKFVGDTRKYKVDTSHPLIALDPNKCINCGRCVRTCSEILKVSALGFVHRGFKSVVKPSMEKSLTETTCIACGNCIAACPTGAITEKMPFRKPGPWAFNDVESVCTFCSVGCNLSYRVFHDNLFTVANVNGTSHNKGYLCTKGRFGYRYMMDEGRALTPMIRKRGEWRDTTWDEALSYTAQRLSAILKESGPGSVAVLASPKLTNEELYALQKFARSGLRTNNIGSFSTLVNGVEQDALDAMFGATVSTATMTDLQKADLILVINADTSEHNLIAELKIKAAQKTGATLVIVSSSEIPLVKFSDLWIDAKRGTNTALISAVSKALIDKGLADRSFIEGRTEGFEAFKESVAHVDTGMAAEITGVRKDRLEALIGLLSNPDAKVMVVYSIDSVWEKSRNDLQAIGNLLMLTGRVGKPGNGLILLRDFANSQGLIDMGVDPKYLPGYVTADNGAAMARIGKLWKTDLRGVFKPVDLRDAMEKDRIKAMLIFGEDPLVATSNLKFLGGADFVAVVDSFVSATAMEADVFLPASLPIESEGSYTACDRRVQKIARVFPPRAGKENMEILNGLAEKMGIPVPGKTVKDIENEIKKANTFYRTQEEGGFWGKGFLKKTFPTSSGKGRFSVVELDVTPYSMEKKDYLVSENYFITKIRSTLSPVR
;
A
#
# COMPACT_ATOMS: atom_id res chain seq x y z
N MET A 1 -6.00 -7.57 10.69
CA MET A 1 -6.20 -7.40 9.23
C MET A 1 -6.57 -8.71 8.52
N GLY A 2 -6.50 -9.89 9.16
CA GLY A 2 -6.96 -11.16 8.55
C GLY A 2 -6.09 -11.70 7.41
N ARG A 3 -4.89 -11.16 7.24
CA ARG A 3 -3.90 -11.48 6.19
C ARG A 3 -2.89 -12.50 6.71
N TYR A 4 -3.34 -13.74 6.87
CA TYR A 4 -2.55 -14.79 7.55
C TYR A 4 -1.41 -15.33 6.68
N ARG A 5 -1.62 -15.50 5.36
CA ARG A 5 -0.57 -15.96 4.43
C ARG A 5 0.60 -14.96 4.36
N GLU A 6 0.28 -13.68 4.38
CA GLU A 6 1.24 -12.57 4.39
C GLU A 6 1.98 -12.48 5.71
N ALA A 7 1.30 -12.73 6.83
CA ALA A 7 1.94 -12.83 8.14
C ALA A 7 2.97 -13.97 8.16
N VAL A 8 2.63 -15.14 7.62
CA VAL A 8 3.58 -16.26 7.52
C VAL A 8 4.74 -15.97 6.57
N LYS A 9 4.48 -15.34 5.42
CA LYS A 9 5.54 -14.85 4.52
C LYS A 9 6.52 -13.95 5.28
N LEU A 10 6.02 -12.94 5.99
CA LEU A 10 6.84 -12.02 6.78
C LEU A 10 7.63 -12.74 7.88
N ILE A 11 7.04 -13.73 8.56
CA ILE A 11 7.75 -14.55 9.54
C ILE A 11 8.89 -15.32 8.85
N LYS A 12 8.59 -16.01 7.74
CA LYS A 12 9.53 -16.83 6.96
C LYS A 12 10.67 -16.02 6.30
N GLU A 13 10.54 -14.71 6.15
CA GLU A 13 11.65 -13.84 5.76
C GLU A 13 12.81 -13.87 6.76
N THR A 14 12.54 -14.17 8.03
CA THR A 14 13.53 -14.14 9.10
C THR A 14 13.66 -15.46 9.85
N ASN A 15 12.61 -16.28 9.87
CA ASN A 15 12.54 -17.55 10.58
C ASN A 15 11.84 -18.62 9.73
N PRO A 16 12.56 -19.60 9.16
CA PRO A 16 11.96 -20.68 8.36
C PRO A 16 11.34 -21.81 9.19
N LEU A 17 11.36 -21.73 10.53
CA LEU A 17 10.78 -22.75 11.41
C LEU A 17 9.66 -22.17 12.30
N PRO A 18 8.63 -21.51 11.74
CA PRO A 18 7.57 -20.89 12.53
C PRO A 18 6.69 -21.88 13.30
N LEU A 19 6.44 -23.10 12.80
CA LEU A 19 5.65 -24.14 13.48
C LEU A 19 6.37 -24.68 14.70
N VAL A 20 7.69 -24.93 14.59
CA VAL A 20 8.54 -25.26 15.73
C VAL A 20 8.56 -24.11 16.72
N CYS A 21 8.86 -22.89 16.26
CA CYS A 21 8.98 -21.75 17.16
C CYS A 21 7.67 -21.47 17.91
N GLY A 22 6.51 -21.57 17.25
CA GLY A 22 5.21 -21.37 17.90
C GLY A 22 4.86 -22.39 18.99
N ARG A 23 5.67 -23.45 19.17
CA ARG A 23 5.45 -24.52 20.15
C ARG A 23 6.53 -24.61 21.22
N VAL A 24 7.79 -24.35 20.87
CA VAL A 24 8.93 -24.61 21.77
C VAL A 24 9.77 -23.37 22.10
N CYS A 25 9.43 -22.20 21.53
CA CYS A 25 10.16 -20.96 21.78
C CYS A 25 9.99 -20.49 23.23
N VAL A 26 11.05 -19.91 23.78
CA VAL A 26 11.04 -19.28 25.12
C VAL A 26 10.50 -17.85 25.14
N ARG A 27 10.02 -17.35 23.98
CA ARG A 27 9.26 -16.10 23.82
C ARG A 27 9.97 -14.82 24.29
N GLU A 28 11.29 -14.72 24.13
CA GLU A 28 12.07 -13.52 24.51
C GLU A 28 11.56 -12.23 23.85
N CYS A 29 11.02 -12.33 22.63
CA CYS A 29 10.39 -11.21 21.93
C CYS A 29 9.22 -10.58 22.71
N GLU A 30 8.51 -11.35 23.54
CA GLU A 30 7.41 -10.86 24.36
C GLU A 30 7.92 -10.10 25.60
N THR A 31 9.13 -10.41 26.09
CA THR A 31 9.79 -9.67 27.18
C THR A 31 10.12 -8.24 26.75
N ALA A 32 10.52 -8.05 25.48
CA ALA A 32 10.79 -6.74 24.90
C ALA A 32 9.52 -5.96 24.50
N CYS A 33 8.33 -6.55 24.62
CA CYS A 33 7.08 -5.91 24.24
C CYS A 33 6.77 -4.72 25.16
N ARG A 34 6.55 -3.52 24.58
CA ARG A 34 6.21 -2.33 25.38
C ARG A 34 4.84 -2.38 26.05
N ARG A 35 3.96 -3.31 25.65
CA ARG A 35 2.66 -3.54 26.30
C ARG A 35 2.81 -3.98 27.76
N ASN A 36 3.96 -4.55 28.15
CA ASN A 36 4.32 -4.84 29.55
C ASN A 36 4.30 -3.59 30.45
N LEU A 37 4.38 -2.38 29.89
CA LEU A 37 4.29 -1.11 30.64
C LEU A 37 2.83 -0.63 30.83
N VAL A 38 1.84 -1.40 30.37
CA VAL A 38 0.41 -1.04 30.40
C VAL A 38 -0.40 -2.10 31.13
N ASP A 39 -0.33 -3.33 30.64
CA ASP A 39 -0.96 -4.51 31.21
C ASP A 39 -0.04 -5.75 31.06
N ASP A 40 -0.19 -6.55 30.01
CA ASP A 40 0.62 -7.74 29.74
C ASP A 40 1.04 -7.78 28.26
N ARG A 41 2.19 -8.38 27.95
CA ARG A 41 2.70 -8.55 26.59
C ARG A 41 1.67 -9.15 25.63
N VAL A 42 1.84 -8.80 24.36
CA VAL A 42 1.14 -9.46 23.26
C VAL A 42 1.65 -10.89 23.15
N GLY A 43 0.75 -11.86 22.99
CA GLY A 43 1.03 -13.26 22.69
C GLY A 43 1.59 -13.45 21.27
N ILE A 44 2.77 -12.87 21.00
CA ILE A 44 3.45 -12.90 19.71
C ILE A 44 3.66 -14.35 19.26
N ASP A 45 4.02 -15.23 20.17
CA ASP A 45 4.30 -16.61 19.84
C ASP A 45 3.04 -17.38 19.46
N TYR A 46 1.94 -17.14 20.17
CA TYR A 46 0.63 -17.72 19.88
C TYR A 46 0.06 -17.24 18.54
N LEU A 47 0.21 -15.94 18.23
CA LEU A 47 -0.16 -15.38 16.94
C LEU A 47 0.68 -15.96 15.79
N LYS A 48 1.98 -16.18 16.03
CA LYS A 48 2.88 -16.84 15.07
C LYS A 48 2.46 -18.28 14.83
N ARG A 49 2.18 -19.05 15.90
CA ARG A 49 1.67 -20.42 15.81
C ARG A 49 0.38 -20.46 15.02
N TYR A 50 -0.60 -19.62 15.36
CA TYR A 50 -1.89 -19.56 14.68
C TYR A 50 -1.73 -19.33 13.17
N ALA A 51 -0.90 -18.36 12.78
CA ALA A 51 -0.63 -18.09 11.37
C ALA A 51 0.07 -19.28 10.68
N ALA A 52 1.07 -19.87 11.32
CA ALA A 52 1.82 -20.99 10.79
C ALA A 52 0.97 -22.27 10.65
N ASP A 53 0.08 -22.54 11.61
CA ASP A 53 -0.81 -23.69 11.58
C ASP A 53 -1.79 -23.62 10.40
N LEU A 54 -2.29 -22.41 10.06
CA LEU A 54 -3.12 -22.19 8.86
C LEU A 54 -2.37 -22.40 7.54
N ASP A 55 -1.06 -22.15 7.51
CA ASP A 55 -0.20 -22.30 6.33
C ASP A 55 0.16 -23.77 6.05
N MET A 56 -0.10 -24.71 6.97
CA MET A 56 0.31 -26.11 6.78
C MET A 56 -0.34 -26.83 5.59
N GLU A 57 -1.60 -26.51 5.29
CA GLU A 57 -2.36 -27.19 4.24
C GLU A 57 -2.08 -26.64 2.83
N ASP A 58 -1.82 -25.33 2.72
CA ASP A 58 -1.35 -24.66 1.50
C ASP A 58 -0.16 -23.74 1.83
N PRO A 59 1.06 -24.32 1.98
CA PRO A 59 2.23 -23.58 2.40
C PRO A 59 2.58 -22.46 1.43
N TRP A 60 2.87 -21.28 1.96
CA TRP A 60 3.55 -20.26 1.18
C TRP A 60 4.97 -20.73 0.84
N VAL A 61 5.26 -20.73 -0.47
CA VAL A 61 6.56 -21.10 -1.06
C VAL A 61 7.20 -19.85 -1.66
N PRO A 62 8.48 -19.54 -1.34
CA PRO A 62 9.20 -18.44 -1.97
C PRO A 62 9.50 -18.75 -3.44
N GLU A 63 9.45 -17.73 -4.30
CA GLU A 63 10.06 -17.81 -5.62
C GLU A 63 11.58 -17.96 -5.48
N LEU A 64 12.16 -18.92 -6.19
CA LEU A 64 13.59 -19.21 -6.16
C LEU A 64 14.26 -18.67 -7.44
N PRO A 65 15.45 -18.05 -7.33
CA PRO A 65 16.22 -17.67 -8.51
C PRO A 65 16.78 -18.91 -9.24
N GLU A 66 17.25 -18.72 -10.47
CA GLU A 66 18.05 -19.75 -11.15
C GLU A 66 19.29 -20.12 -10.32
N ARG A 67 19.71 -21.39 -10.41
CA ARG A 67 20.86 -21.86 -9.64
C ARG A 67 22.14 -21.19 -10.13
N ASN A 68 22.90 -20.61 -9.22
CA ASN A 68 24.11 -19.83 -9.52
C ASN A 68 25.35 -20.71 -9.82
N GLY A 69 25.19 -22.03 -9.91
CA GLY A 69 26.26 -23.00 -10.17
C GLY A 69 27.18 -23.30 -8.98
N LYS A 70 27.02 -22.61 -7.85
CA LYS A 70 27.82 -22.78 -6.63
C LYS A 70 27.20 -23.78 -5.66
N LYS A 71 28.03 -24.49 -4.89
CA LYS A 71 27.59 -25.57 -4.00
C LYS A 71 28.03 -25.35 -2.55
N VAL A 72 27.12 -25.59 -1.61
CA VAL A 72 27.41 -25.50 -0.16
C VAL A 72 27.03 -26.79 0.55
N ALA A 73 27.94 -27.32 1.36
CA ALA A 73 27.69 -28.47 2.22
C ALA A 73 27.27 -28.00 3.62
N VAL A 74 26.15 -28.50 4.12
CA VAL A 74 25.66 -28.26 5.48
C VAL A 74 25.76 -29.56 6.26
N VAL A 75 26.58 -29.60 7.32
CA VAL A 75 26.78 -30.79 8.15
C VAL A 75 25.97 -30.65 9.43
N GLY A 76 24.91 -31.44 9.55
CA GLY A 76 23.92 -31.40 10.64
C GLY A 76 22.58 -30.87 10.15
N GLY A 77 21.53 -31.69 10.28
CA GLY A 77 20.16 -31.43 9.86
C GLY A 77 19.26 -30.86 10.95
N GLY A 78 19.84 -30.20 11.96
CA GLY A 78 19.12 -29.51 13.05
C GLY A 78 18.63 -28.11 12.67
N PRO A 79 18.10 -27.32 13.63
CA PRO A 79 17.53 -26.00 13.37
C PRO A 79 18.48 -25.04 12.65
N ALA A 80 19.75 -25.00 13.06
CA ALA A 80 20.77 -24.17 12.41
C ALA A 80 21.04 -24.59 10.97
N GLY A 81 21.21 -25.90 10.73
CA GLY A 81 21.49 -26.44 9.40
C GLY A 81 20.33 -26.27 8.43
N LEU A 82 19.10 -26.59 8.87
CA LEU A 82 17.88 -26.36 8.08
C LEU A 82 17.70 -24.88 7.71
N THR A 83 17.94 -23.99 8.68
CA THR A 83 17.84 -22.54 8.44
C THR A 83 18.90 -22.04 7.45
N CYS A 84 20.15 -22.49 7.60
CA CYS A 84 21.22 -22.14 6.66
C CYS A 84 20.89 -22.63 5.24
N ALA A 85 20.44 -23.87 5.12
CA ALA A 85 20.07 -24.45 3.83
C ALA A 85 18.90 -23.71 3.17
N TYR A 86 17.90 -23.30 3.93
CA TYR A 86 16.77 -22.48 3.45
C TYR A 86 17.26 -21.16 2.84
N PHE A 87 18.06 -20.38 3.59
CA PHE A 87 18.49 -19.06 3.13
C PHE A 87 19.47 -19.14 1.96
N LEU A 88 20.41 -20.10 1.95
CA LEU A 88 21.30 -20.31 0.80
C LEU A 88 20.54 -20.76 -0.45
N THR A 89 19.55 -21.63 -0.32
CA THR A 89 18.71 -22.06 -1.45
C THR A 89 17.96 -20.88 -2.08
N ARG A 90 17.44 -19.96 -1.26
CA ARG A 90 16.80 -18.72 -1.73
C ARG A 90 17.75 -17.76 -2.45
N LYS A 91 19.05 -17.89 -2.24
CA LYS A 91 20.09 -17.14 -2.95
C LYS A 91 20.62 -17.86 -4.21
N GLY A 92 20.04 -19.01 -4.57
CA GLY A 92 20.37 -19.76 -5.78
C GLY A 92 21.48 -20.80 -5.63
N TYR A 93 22.00 -21.04 -4.42
CA TYR A 93 23.04 -22.06 -4.19
C TYR A 93 22.48 -23.48 -4.28
N GLY A 94 23.28 -24.43 -4.77
CA GLY A 94 23.00 -25.87 -4.62
C GLY A 94 23.43 -26.33 -3.22
N VAL A 95 22.48 -26.72 -2.36
CA VAL A 95 22.78 -27.07 -0.97
C VAL A 95 22.59 -28.57 -0.75
N THR A 96 23.55 -29.19 -0.06
CA THR A 96 23.44 -30.58 0.41
C THR A 96 23.57 -30.64 1.93
N ILE A 97 22.56 -31.19 2.61
CA ILE A 97 22.60 -31.48 4.05
C ILE A 97 23.09 -32.90 4.27
N PHE A 98 24.15 -33.05 5.08
CA PHE A 98 24.64 -34.33 5.58
C PHE A 98 24.21 -34.49 7.03
N GLU A 99 23.41 -35.53 7.34
CA GLU A 99 22.89 -35.81 8.68
C GLU A 99 23.32 -37.20 9.14
N SER A 100 23.84 -37.27 10.37
CA SER A 100 24.26 -38.51 11.01
C SER A 100 23.11 -39.45 11.40
N SER A 101 21.95 -38.88 11.70
CA SER A 101 20.75 -39.57 12.15
C SER A 101 19.88 -40.07 10.97
N PRO A 102 18.93 -40.99 11.20
CA PRO A 102 18.02 -41.46 10.15
C PRO A 102 17.08 -40.40 9.59
N LYS A 103 16.69 -39.41 10.41
CA LYS A 103 15.79 -38.31 10.04
C LYS A 103 16.37 -36.95 10.44
N LEU A 104 16.02 -35.92 9.68
CA LEU A 104 16.37 -34.52 9.97
C LEU A 104 15.61 -33.99 11.19
N GLY A 105 16.03 -32.84 11.70
CA GLY A 105 15.43 -32.13 12.84
C GLY A 105 16.35 -32.02 14.05
N GLY A 106 17.43 -32.81 14.11
CA GLY A 106 18.40 -32.77 15.21
C GLY A 106 17.72 -32.82 16.59
N MET A 107 18.12 -31.93 17.50
CA MET A 107 17.54 -31.86 18.84
C MET A 107 16.04 -31.48 18.87
N LEU A 108 15.48 -30.86 17.82
CA LEU A 108 14.03 -30.65 17.74
C LEU A 108 13.27 -31.98 17.62
N ARG A 109 13.84 -32.93 16.88
CA ARG A 109 13.28 -34.28 16.79
C ARG A 109 13.62 -35.08 18.03
N TYR A 110 14.90 -35.21 18.33
CA TYR A 110 15.42 -36.22 19.27
C TYR A 110 15.49 -35.74 20.72
N GLY A 111 15.26 -34.45 20.99
CA GLY A 111 15.35 -33.87 22.33
C GLY A 111 14.07 -33.22 22.85
N ILE A 112 13.02 -33.10 22.03
CA ILE A 112 11.74 -32.51 22.44
C ILE A 112 10.65 -33.59 22.36
N PRO A 113 9.81 -33.78 23.40
CA PRO A 113 8.74 -34.79 23.40
C PRO A 113 7.62 -34.55 22.37
N GLU A 114 6.84 -35.60 22.09
CA GLU A 114 5.74 -35.59 21.13
C GLU A 114 4.59 -34.65 21.56
N TYR A 115 4.25 -34.61 22.86
CA TYR A 115 3.19 -33.76 23.39
C TYR A 115 3.47 -32.25 23.28
N ARG A 116 4.71 -31.87 22.97
CA ARG A 116 5.18 -30.48 22.91
C ARG A 116 5.54 -30.07 21.48
N LEU A 117 6.18 -30.96 20.73
CA LEU A 117 6.45 -30.78 19.30
C LEU A 117 6.15 -32.10 18.56
N PRO A 118 4.90 -32.26 18.06
CA PRO A 118 4.50 -33.45 17.33
C PRO A 118 5.39 -33.71 16.11
N LYS A 119 5.89 -34.95 15.93
CA LYS A 119 6.83 -35.24 14.84
C LYS A 119 6.20 -35.14 13.47
N ALA A 120 4.90 -35.41 13.34
CA ALA A 120 4.17 -35.20 12.10
C ALA A 120 4.20 -33.72 11.64
N ILE A 121 4.11 -32.78 12.58
CA ILE A 121 4.18 -31.34 12.29
C ILE A 121 5.61 -30.94 11.93
N LEU A 122 6.60 -31.44 12.68
CA LEU A 122 8.01 -31.23 12.36
C LEU A 122 8.37 -31.79 10.97
N ASP A 123 7.84 -32.96 10.60
CA ASP A 123 8.06 -33.58 9.29
C ASP A 123 7.49 -32.69 8.17
N LYS A 124 6.28 -32.12 8.33
CA LYS A 124 5.72 -31.13 7.40
C LYS A 124 6.63 -29.90 7.29
N GLU A 125 7.13 -29.39 8.41
CA GLU A 125 8.00 -28.20 8.43
C GLU A 125 9.38 -28.46 7.80
N ILE A 126 9.95 -29.64 7.98
CA ILE A 126 11.21 -30.01 7.33
C ILE A 126 10.99 -30.23 5.83
N ALA A 127 9.91 -30.93 5.47
CA ALA A 127 9.62 -31.28 4.08
C ALA A 127 9.50 -30.04 3.19
N TRP A 128 8.83 -28.97 3.63
CA TRP A 128 8.71 -27.78 2.78
C TRP A 128 10.07 -27.10 2.54
N ILE A 129 11.00 -27.10 3.52
CA ILE A 129 12.36 -26.57 3.34
C ILE A 129 13.12 -27.44 2.34
N THR A 130 13.06 -28.77 2.48
CA THR A 130 13.79 -29.67 1.59
C THR A 130 13.23 -29.65 0.17
N ASN A 131 11.92 -29.46 0.02
CA ASN A 131 11.23 -29.36 -1.27
C ASN A 131 11.61 -28.11 -2.07
N LEU A 132 12.33 -27.14 -1.49
CA LEU A 132 12.96 -26.04 -2.23
C LEU A 132 14.18 -26.49 -3.07
N GLY A 133 14.48 -27.79 -3.10
CA GLY A 133 15.59 -28.38 -3.85
C GLY A 133 16.87 -28.50 -3.03
N VAL A 134 16.76 -28.77 -1.73
CA VAL A 134 17.90 -29.12 -0.86
C VAL A 134 18.14 -30.63 -0.96
N ASP A 135 19.35 -31.04 -1.32
CA ASP A 135 19.73 -32.46 -1.31
C ASP A 135 19.98 -32.93 0.13
N VAL A 136 19.52 -34.12 0.49
CA VAL A 136 19.59 -34.62 1.86
C VAL A 136 20.23 -36.01 1.88
N ARG A 137 21.29 -36.15 2.68
CA ARG A 137 22.05 -37.39 2.88
C ARG A 137 22.03 -37.76 4.36
N THR A 138 21.05 -38.57 4.76
CA THR A 138 20.95 -39.10 6.13
C THR A 138 21.88 -40.29 6.35
N ASN A 139 22.09 -40.68 7.60
CA ASN A 139 23.04 -41.74 7.99
C ASN A 139 24.46 -41.50 7.44
N ARG A 140 24.91 -40.25 7.49
CA ARG A 140 26.26 -39.81 7.09
C ARG A 140 26.89 -38.99 8.22
N LYS A 141 27.89 -39.56 8.89
CA LYS A 141 28.62 -38.94 10.00
C LYS A 141 29.99 -38.40 9.52
N LEU A 142 30.20 -37.10 9.71
CA LEU A 142 31.50 -36.44 9.47
C LEU A 142 32.58 -37.07 10.35
N GLY A 143 33.75 -37.35 9.77
CA GLY A 143 34.87 -38.03 10.43
C GLY A 143 34.79 -39.57 10.42
N ARG A 144 33.68 -40.16 9.94
CA ARG A 144 33.55 -41.61 9.70
C ARG A 144 33.26 -41.91 8.23
N ASP A 145 32.24 -41.27 7.67
CA ASP A 145 31.75 -41.57 6.32
C ASP A 145 32.30 -40.60 5.26
N PHE A 146 32.73 -39.41 5.68
CA PHE A 146 33.35 -38.38 4.84
C PHE A 146 34.19 -37.42 5.70
N SER A 147 35.10 -36.66 5.07
CA SER A 147 35.93 -35.62 5.72
C SER A 147 35.65 -34.22 5.14
N LEU A 148 36.22 -33.17 5.76
CA LEU A 148 36.10 -31.80 5.26
C LEU A 148 36.86 -31.61 3.95
N GLU A 149 38.01 -32.28 3.80
CA GLU A 149 38.84 -32.29 2.58
C GLU A 149 38.07 -32.93 1.43
N TRP A 150 37.40 -34.06 1.69
CA TRP A 150 36.56 -34.73 0.70
C TRP A 150 35.43 -33.82 0.19
N LEU A 151 34.80 -33.01 1.06
CA LEU A 151 33.79 -32.05 0.62
C LEU A 151 34.40 -30.99 -0.32
N LYS A 152 35.61 -30.50 -0.04
CA LYS A 152 36.31 -29.57 -0.94
C LYS A 152 36.62 -30.24 -2.28
N GLU A 153 37.11 -31.47 -2.27
CA GLU A 153 37.39 -32.25 -3.50
C GLU A 153 36.15 -32.51 -4.35
N LYS A 154 34.97 -32.67 -3.73
CA LYS A 154 33.68 -32.81 -4.43
C LYS A 154 33.13 -31.48 -4.98
N GLY A 155 33.88 -30.39 -4.84
CA GLY A 155 33.56 -29.10 -5.43
C GLY A 155 32.53 -28.30 -4.63
N PHE A 156 32.46 -28.48 -3.31
CA PHE A 156 31.71 -27.56 -2.45
C PHE A 156 32.54 -26.30 -2.19
N ASP A 157 31.98 -25.12 -2.51
CA ASP A 157 32.64 -23.81 -2.36
C ASP A 157 32.75 -23.37 -0.89
N ALA A 158 31.84 -23.85 -0.02
CA ALA A 158 31.85 -23.61 1.42
C ALA A 158 31.20 -24.76 2.21
N VAL A 159 31.54 -24.85 3.50
CA VAL A 159 31.00 -25.84 4.45
C VAL A 159 30.45 -25.14 5.70
N PHE A 160 29.24 -25.50 6.13
CA PHE A 160 28.66 -25.07 7.40
C PHE A 160 28.53 -26.23 8.38
N LEU A 161 29.12 -26.10 9.57
CA LEU A 161 29.11 -27.10 10.64
C LEU A 161 28.03 -26.77 11.68
N ALA A 162 26.95 -27.55 11.68
CA ALA A 162 25.77 -27.42 12.54
C ALA A 162 25.47 -28.73 13.29
N ILE A 163 26.52 -29.40 13.79
CA ILE A 163 26.45 -30.76 14.38
C ILE A 163 25.70 -30.85 15.72
N GLY A 164 25.51 -29.72 16.42
CA GLY A 164 24.78 -29.63 17.70
C GLY A 164 25.51 -30.27 18.89
N ALA A 165 24.90 -30.17 20.09
CA ALA A 165 25.39 -30.80 21.32
C ALA A 165 24.54 -32.03 21.67
N GLN A 166 24.87 -33.16 21.07
CA GLN A 166 23.99 -34.34 21.07
C GLN A 166 24.25 -35.36 22.19
N LYS A 167 25.39 -35.26 22.89
CA LYS A 167 25.85 -36.24 23.87
C LYS A 167 25.37 -35.85 25.28
N ALA A 168 24.76 -36.76 26.02
CA ALA A 168 24.40 -36.49 27.42
C ALA A 168 25.64 -36.36 28.32
N LYS A 169 25.62 -35.42 29.27
CA LYS A 169 26.62 -35.34 30.35
C LYS A 169 26.34 -36.40 31.40
N THR A 170 27.41 -37.02 31.88
CA THR A 170 27.39 -37.97 33.00
C THR A 170 27.51 -37.23 34.34
N MET A 171 26.80 -37.68 35.37
CA MET A 171 26.90 -37.21 36.76
C MET A 171 28.31 -37.41 37.34
N GLY A 172 29.05 -38.39 36.82
CA GLY A 172 30.40 -38.71 37.28
C GLY A 172 30.41 -39.50 38.59
N ILE A 173 29.35 -40.25 38.85
CA ILE A 173 29.21 -41.13 40.02
C ILE A 173 29.44 -42.60 39.59
N GLU A 174 29.99 -43.41 40.49
CA GLU A 174 30.29 -44.81 40.22
C GLU A 174 29.01 -45.62 39.93
N GLY A 175 29.05 -46.46 38.89
CA GLY A 175 27.91 -47.27 38.42
C GLY A 175 27.07 -46.66 37.29
N GLU A 176 27.32 -45.40 36.92
CA GLU A 176 26.63 -44.73 35.81
C GLU A 176 26.98 -45.37 34.45
N GLY A 177 25.96 -45.80 33.70
CA GLY A 177 26.11 -46.48 32.40
C GLY A 177 26.37 -47.99 32.47
N ILE A 178 26.48 -48.56 33.67
CA ILE A 178 26.64 -50.01 33.92
C ILE A 178 25.38 -50.59 34.59
N ILE A 179 24.78 -49.84 35.50
CA ILE A 179 23.59 -50.25 36.26
C ILE A 179 22.33 -50.07 35.42
N GLU A 180 21.52 -51.13 35.33
CA GLU A 180 20.21 -51.08 34.67
C GLU A 180 19.25 -50.21 35.48
N GLY A 181 18.59 -49.25 34.81
CA GLY A 181 17.73 -48.24 35.42
C GLY A 181 18.31 -46.82 35.46
N VAL A 182 19.60 -46.61 35.12
CA VAL A 182 20.22 -45.27 35.03
C VAL A 182 20.41 -44.85 33.58
N ILE A 183 19.72 -43.78 33.15
CA ILE A 183 19.67 -43.35 31.74
C ILE A 183 20.04 -41.86 31.63
N GLY A 184 20.81 -41.49 30.60
CA GLY A 184 21.05 -40.08 30.27
C GLY A 184 19.78 -39.40 29.75
N GLY A 185 19.48 -38.17 30.17
CA GLY A 185 18.23 -37.49 29.82
C GLY A 185 18.07 -37.21 28.33
N ALA A 186 19.15 -36.83 27.64
CA ALA A 186 19.12 -36.67 26.18
C ALA A 186 18.96 -38.03 25.46
N ASP A 187 19.53 -39.10 26.02
CA ASP A 187 19.42 -40.45 25.47
C ASP A 187 18.02 -41.03 25.70
N PHE A 188 17.43 -40.82 26.86
CA PHE A 188 16.05 -41.17 27.20
C PHE A 188 15.08 -40.53 26.21
N LEU A 189 15.14 -39.21 26.05
CA LEU A 189 14.28 -38.49 25.10
C LEU A 189 14.53 -38.92 23.66
N ARG A 190 15.76 -39.25 23.28
CA ARG A 190 16.09 -39.77 21.95
C ARG A 190 15.50 -41.16 21.72
N GLN A 191 15.63 -42.07 22.69
CA GLN A 191 15.07 -43.44 22.61
C GLN A 191 13.54 -43.42 22.50
N MET A 192 12.88 -42.46 23.15
CA MET A 192 11.45 -42.21 23.00
C MET A 192 11.02 -41.90 21.56
N GLN A 193 11.94 -41.49 20.69
CA GLN A 193 11.69 -41.21 19.27
C GLN A 193 12.06 -42.37 18.35
N THR A 194 12.40 -43.53 18.91
CA THR A 194 12.74 -44.76 18.19
C THR A 194 11.60 -45.76 18.32
N ASP A 195 11.65 -46.84 17.53
CA ASP A 195 10.66 -47.93 17.59
C ASP A 195 10.72 -48.74 18.89
N THR A 196 11.69 -48.44 19.77
CA THR A 196 11.95 -49.16 21.03
C THR A 196 12.07 -48.16 22.18
N PRO A 197 10.96 -47.53 22.61
CA PRO A 197 10.98 -46.60 23.74
C PRO A 197 11.31 -47.33 25.07
N PRO A 198 11.98 -46.64 26.01
CA PRO A 198 12.28 -47.20 27.33
C PRO A 198 11.00 -47.51 28.09
N LYS A 199 10.92 -48.71 28.69
CA LYS A 199 9.81 -49.14 29.54
C LYS A 199 10.05 -48.64 30.97
N ILE A 200 9.41 -47.53 31.32
CA ILE A 200 9.48 -46.93 32.65
C ILE A 200 8.27 -47.36 33.48
N HIS A 201 8.47 -47.63 34.76
CA HIS A 201 7.43 -47.93 35.74
C HIS A 201 7.90 -47.52 37.15
N GLY A 202 7.02 -47.56 38.15
CA GLY A 202 7.41 -47.31 39.55
C GLY A 202 7.83 -45.86 39.80
N THR A 203 8.88 -45.68 40.61
CA THR A 203 9.38 -44.37 41.03
C THR A 203 10.60 -43.95 40.19
N VAL A 204 10.49 -42.80 39.53
CA VAL A 204 11.54 -42.22 38.68
C VAL A 204 12.13 -40.97 39.33
N VAL A 205 13.45 -40.92 39.43
CA VAL A 205 14.17 -39.72 39.88
C VAL A 205 14.87 -39.06 38.70
N VAL A 206 14.51 -37.83 38.37
CA VAL A 206 15.16 -37.04 37.32
C VAL A 206 16.11 -36.04 37.94
N VAL A 207 17.41 -36.15 37.64
CA VAL A 207 18.44 -35.25 38.17
C VAL A 207 18.73 -34.14 37.17
N GLY A 208 18.37 -32.90 37.51
CA GLY A 208 18.60 -31.75 36.65
C GLY A 208 17.57 -30.64 36.84
N GLY A 209 17.81 -29.48 36.22
CA GLY A 209 16.89 -28.34 36.30
C GLY A 209 16.69 -27.60 34.98
N GLY A 210 17.20 -28.12 33.87
CA GLY A 210 17.00 -27.57 32.52
C GLY A 210 15.77 -28.13 31.82
N ASN A 211 15.45 -27.61 30.63
CA ASN A 211 14.26 -28.05 29.87
C ASN A 211 14.26 -29.57 29.60
N THR A 212 15.42 -30.17 29.29
CA THR A 212 15.55 -31.63 29.15
C THR A 212 15.13 -32.40 30.41
N ALA A 213 15.39 -31.87 31.60
CA ALA A 213 14.98 -32.51 32.86
C ALA A 213 13.46 -32.45 33.03
N ILE A 214 12.86 -31.31 32.73
CA ILE A 214 11.39 -31.14 32.76
C ILE A 214 10.71 -32.04 31.72
N ASP A 215 11.21 -32.03 30.49
CA ASP A 215 10.70 -32.85 29.40
C ASP A 215 10.79 -34.35 29.75
N ALA A 216 11.91 -34.80 30.35
CA ALA A 216 12.08 -36.17 30.79
C ALA A 216 11.14 -36.54 31.96
N ALA A 217 10.97 -35.66 32.94
CA ALA A 217 10.06 -35.89 34.08
C ALA A 217 8.61 -36.02 33.63
N ARG A 218 8.14 -35.07 32.82
CA ARG A 218 6.77 -35.06 32.27
C ARG A 218 6.52 -36.23 31.31
N THR A 219 7.53 -36.61 30.52
CA THR A 219 7.45 -37.81 29.67
C THR A 219 7.33 -39.08 30.50
N SER A 220 8.07 -39.18 31.61
CA SER A 220 8.04 -40.35 32.49
C SER A 220 6.63 -40.61 33.06
N LEU A 221 5.92 -39.56 33.50
CA LEU A 221 4.52 -39.68 33.94
C LEU A 221 3.61 -40.24 32.85
N ARG A 222 3.79 -39.79 31.61
CA ARG A 222 2.94 -40.15 30.46
C ARG A 222 3.11 -41.59 29.98
N ILE A 223 4.24 -42.22 30.29
CA ILE A 223 4.57 -43.57 29.80
C ILE A 223 4.47 -44.65 30.88
N GLY A 224 4.00 -44.30 32.08
CA GLY A 224 3.65 -45.27 33.11
C GLY A 224 4.43 -45.20 34.43
N ALA A 225 5.17 -44.11 34.71
CA ALA A 225 5.72 -43.90 36.05
C ALA A 225 4.59 -43.63 37.07
N ASP A 226 4.59 -44.34 38.20
CA ASP A 226 3.64 -44.12 39.29
C ASP A 226 3.95 -42.83 40.06
N LYS A 227 5.25 -42.50 40.17
CA LYS A 227 5.74 -41.31 40.85
C LYS A 227 7.00 -40.78 40.17
N VAL A 228 7.07 -39.48 39.95
CA VAL A 228 8.25 -38.80 39.39
C VAL A 228 8.73 -37.72 40.32
N THR A 229 10.02 -37.76 40.66
CA THR A 229 10.68 -36.77 41.52
C THR A 229 11.83 -36.11 40.76
N LEU A 230 11.80 -34.79 40.61
CA LEU A 230 12.87 -33.99 40.03
C LEU A 230 13.81 -33.48 41.13
N LEU A 231 15.08 -33.85 41.04
CA LEU A 231 16.14 -33.47 41.96
C LEU A 231 16.98 -32.33 41.38
N TYR A 232 17.02 -31.18 42.06
CA TYR A 232 17.84 -30.05 41.64
C TYR A 232 18.71 -29.50 42.76
N ARG A 233 20.00 -29.34 42.49
CA ARG A 233 21.03 -28.92 43.46
C ARG A 233 20.94 -27.45 43.91
N ARG A 234 19.98 -26.68 43.41
CA ARG A 234 19.74 -25.27 43.76
C ARG A 234 18.25 -25.05 43.99
N THR A 235 17.84 -23.80 44.19
CA THR A 235 16.42 -23.46 44.29
C THR A 235 15.78 -23.30 42.91
N MET A 236 14.45 -23.24 42.91
CA MET A 236 13.65 -23.01 41.71
C MET A 236 14.04 -21.73 40.95
N LYS A 237 14.52 -20.68 41.65
CA LYS A 237 14.92 -19.41 41.02
C LYS A 237 16.14 -19.56 40.10
N GLU A 238 17.03 -20.51 40.39
CA GLU A 238 18.24 -20.76 39.59
C GLU A 238 18.06 -21.87 38.55
N MET A 239 16.83 -22.39 38.33
CA MET A 239 16.57 -23.41 37.31
C MET A 239 16.76 -22.82 35.90
N PRO A 240 17.53 -23.48 35.02
CA PRO A 240 17.63 -23.07 33.61
C PRO A 240 16.35 -23.31 32.79
N ALA A 241 15.45 -24.19 33.24
CA ALA A 241 14.19 -24.45 32.53
C ALA A 241 13.29 -23.21 32.55
N HIS A 242 12.48 -23.06 31.49
CA HIS A 242 11.55 -21.94 31.42
C HIS A 242 10.45 -22.09 32.48
N ARG A 243 10.08 -20.99 33.16
CA ARG A 243 9.12 -20.97 34.28
C ARG A 243 7.81 -21.72 33.97
N MET A 244 7.19 -21.41 32.82
CA MET A 244 5.93 -22.05 32.40
C MET A 244 6.02 -23.59 32.33
N GLU A 245 7.18 -24.14 31.95
CA GLU A 245 7.36 -25.59 31.85
C GLU A 245 7.54 -26.22 33.24
N VAL A 246 8.20 -25.50 34.16
CA VAL A 246 8.34 -25.92 35.56
C VAL A 246 6.97 -25.94 36.24
N ASP A 247 6.16 -24.90 36.03
CA ASP A 247 4.83 -24.80 36.61
C ASP A 247 3.91 -25.90 36.06
N ALA A 248 3.92 -26.14 34.74
CA ALA A 248 3.17 -27.23 34.11
C ALA A 248 3.59 -28.63 34.60
N ALA A 249 4.89 -28.84 34.88
CA ALA A 249 5.36 -30.10 35.46
C ALA A 249 4.83 -30.32 36.88
N ALA A 250 4.79 -29.26 37.69
CA ALA A 250 4.26 -29.30 39.05
C ALA A 250 2.73 -29.57 39.04
N GLU A 251 1.98 -28.91 38.14
CA GLU A 251 0.54 -29.14 37.95
C GLU A 251 0.23 -30.59 37.54
N GLU A 252 1.12 -31.22 36.76
CA GLU A 252 1.01 -32.62 36.34
C GLU A 252 1.41 -33.63 37.42
N GLY A 253 1.90 -33.17 38.59
CA GLY A 253 2.24 -34.02 39.72
C GLY A 253 3.71 -34.42 39.84
N VAL A 254 4.63 -33.73 39.13
CA VAL A 254 6.08 -33.92 39.34
C VAL A 254 6.49 -33.31 40.68
N GLU A 255 6.94 -34.15 41.61
CA GLU A 255 7.49 -33.68 42.89
C GLU A 255 8.88 -33.09 42.68
N MET A 256 9.16 -31.90 43.23
CA MET A 256 10.46 -31.24 43.06
C MET A 256 11.20 -31.15 44.40
N ILE A 257 12.38 -31.77 44.47
CA ILE A 257 13.28 -31.67 45.61
C ILE A 257 14.42 -30.74 45.24
N PHE A 258 14.36 -29.54 45.77
CA PHE A 258 15.42 -28.54 45.66
C PHE A 258 16.54 -28.77 46.66
N LEU A 259 17.67 -28.09 46.44
CA LEU A 259 18.81 -28.11 47.34
C LEU A 259 19.27 -29.55 47.64
N SER A 260 19.34 -30.37 46.61
CA SER A 260 19.81 -31.74 46.72
C SER A 260 20.54 -32.21 45.46
N ALA A 261 21.59 -33.00 45.62
CA ALA A 261 22.33 -33.59 44.50
C ALA A 261 22.73 -35.04 44.79
N PRO A 262 22.91 -35.86 43.73
CA PRO A 262 23.34 -37.25 43.89
C PRO A 262 24.80 -37.35 44.36
N LEU A 263 25.08 -38.37 45.17
CA LEU A 263 26.42 -38.78 45.62
C LEU A 263 26.83 -40.13 45.01
N SER A 264 25.97 -41.14 45.12
CA SER A 264 26.26 -42.50 44.64
C SER A 264 24.98 -43.28 44.30
N ILE A 265 25.12 -44.31 43.48
CA ILE A 265 24.02 -45.22 43.11
C ILE A 265 24.00 -46.41 44.06
N ILE A 266 22.81 -46.78 44.56
CA ILE A 266 22.61 -47.99 45.36
C ILE A 266 21.89 -49.02 44.47
N SER A 267 22.58 -50.11 44.15
CA SER A 267 22.05 -51.20 43.31
C SER A 267 22.11 -52.55 44.00
N GLU A 268 21.16 -53.42 43.68
CA GLU A 268 21.13 -54.82 44.11
C GLU A 268 21.07 -55.72 42.88
N LYS A 269 22.01 -56.67 42.73
CA LYS A 269 22.12 -57.59 41.57
C LYS A 269 22.16 -56.88 40.20
N GLY A 270 22.74 -55.68 40.13
CA GLY A 270 22.86 -54.89 38.90
C GLY A 270 21.65 -54.03 38.57
N LEU A 271 20.58 -54.08 39.38
CA LEU A 271 19.39 -53.25 39.24
C LEU A 271 19.42 -52.10 40.24
N LEU A 272 19.00 -50.92 39.80
CA LEU A 272 18.86 -49.74 40.65
C LEU A 272 17.81 -49.97 41.76
N LYS A 273 18.13 -49.56 43.00
CA LYS A 273 17.21 -49.63 44.15
C LYS A 273 16.98 -48.27 44.81
N ALA A 274 18.03 -47.44 44.87
CA ALA A 274 17.95 -46.09 45.43
C ALA A 274 19.09 -45.20 44.91
N LEU A 275 18.90 -43.89 45.03
CA LEU A 275 19.91 -42.87 44.77
C LEU A 275 20.31 -42.19 46.09
N ARG A 276 21.57 -42.36 46.51
CA ARG A 276 22.11 -41.64 47.67
C ARG A 276 22.36 -40.20 47.30
N CYS A 277 21.79 -39.28 48.06
CA CYS A 277 21.82 -37.84 47.81
C CYS A 277 22.39 -37.08 49.00
N ASN A 278 22.88 -35.86 48.75
CA ASN A 278 23.32 -34.92 49.79
C ASN A 278 22.46 -33.65 49.77
N ARG A 279 22.18 -33.05 50.92
CA ARG A 279 21.56 -31.72 50.95
C ARG A 279 22.58 -30.67 50.53
N MET A 280 22.07 -29.62 49.92
CA MET A 280 22.85 -28.50 49.39
C MET A 280 22.39 -27.19 50.04
N GLU A 281 23.27 -26.21 50.06
CA GLU A 281 22.95 -24.82 50.34
C GLU A 281 23.47 -23.90 49.22
N LEU A 282 22.96 -22.67 49.15
CA LEU A 282 23.41 -21.69 48.17
C LEU A 282 24.62 -20.94 48.70
N GLY A 283 25.77 -21.11 48.05
CA GLY A 283 26.97 -20.30 48.24
C GLY A 283 26.91 -18.97 47.49
N GLU A 284 28.06 -18.36 47.23
CA GLU A 284 28.16 -17.06 46.56
C GLU A 284 27.64 -17.10 45.10
N PRO A 285 27.03 -16.00 44.61
CA PRO A 285 26.68 -15.84 43.20
C PRO A 285 27.93 -15.75 42.33
N ASP A 286 27.88 -16.39 41.17
CA ASP A 286 28.85 -16.18 40.10
C ASP A 286 28.63 -14.84 39.37
N ALA A 287 29.45 -14.55 38.36
CA ALA A 287 29.36 -13.33 37.56
C ALA A 287 28.01 -13.17 36.81
N SER A 288 27.23 -14.25 36.66
CA SER A 288 25.88 -14.21 36.10
C SER A 288 24.78 -13.97 37.16
N GLY A 289 25.17 -13.81 38.43
CA GLY A 289 24.25 -13.73 39.58
C GLY A 289 23.74 -15.09 40.04
N ARG A 290 24.20 -16.19 39.44
CA ARG A 290 23.74 -17.55 39.74
C ARG A 290 24.54 -18.13 40.90
N ARG A 291 23.85 -18.51 41.99
CA ARG A 291 24.51 -19.02 43.21
C ARG A 291 25.09 -20.42 43.03
N SER A 292 26.27 -20.65 43.59
CA SER A 292 26.93 -21.97 43.56
C SER A 292 26.28 -22.92 44.58
N PRO A 293 26.09 -24.21 44.25
CA PRO A 293 25.61 -25.20 45.20
C PRO A 293 26.76 -25.69 46.07
N VAL A 294 26.58 -25.69 47.39
CA VAL A 294 27.58 -26.15 48.37
C VAL A 294 26.99 -27.33 49.17
N PRO A 295 27.70 -28.45 49.30
CA PRO A 295 27.20 -29.60 50.08
C PRO A 295 27.12 -29.27 51.57
N VAL A 296 26.02 -29.67 52.22
CA VAL A 296 25.87 -29.58 53.68
C VAL A 296 26.48 -30.84 54.32
N GLU A 297 27.42 -30.66 55.24
CA GLU A 297 28.08 -31.78 55.91
C GLU A 297 27.10 -32.68 56.67
N ASN A 298 27.33 -34.00 56.64
CA ASN A 298 26.54 -35.02 57.35
C ASN A 298 25.03 -35.02 57.04
N SER A 299 24.63 -34.64 55.83
CA SER A 299 23.22 -34.52 55.42
C SER A 299 22.77 -35.53 54.34
N GLU A 300 23.48 -36.65 54.27
CA GLU A 300 23.22 -37.71 53.29
C GLU A 300 21.91 -38.45 53.56
N TYR A 301 21.18 -38.80 52.49
CA TYR A 301 19.94 -39.56 52.57
C TYR A 301 19.69 -40.37 51.29
N ASP A 302 18.94 -41.46 51.41
CA ASP A 302 18.64 -42.36 50.29
C ASP A 302 17.24 -42.10 49.74
N LEU A 303 17.14 -41.89 48.43
CA LEU A 303 15.88 -41.80 47.68
C LEU A 303 15.61 -43.12 46.98
N ALA A 304 14.62 -43.88 47.44
CA ALA A 304 14.20 -45.12 46.77
C ALA A 304 13.65 -44.81 45.37
N CYS A 305 14.15 -45.51 44.35
CA CYS A 305 13.76 -45.31 42.97
C CYS A 305 14.11 -46.51 42.10
N ASP A 306 13.27 -46.78 41.10
CA ASP A 306 13.46 -47.83 40.11
C ASP A 306 14.25 -47.32 38.89
N PHE A 307 14.15 -46.01 38.61
CA PHE A 307 14.85 -45.36 37.50
C PHE A 307 15.48 -44.03 37.92
N VAL A 308 16.66 -43.73 37.37
CA VAL A 308 17.32 -42.42 37.47
C VAL A 308 17.58 -41.88 36.07
N ILE A 309 17.09 -40.67 35.79
CA ILE A 309 17.35 -39.96 34.53
C ILE A 309 18.31 -38.79 34.78
N SER A 310 19.53 -38.88 34.26
CA SER A 310 20.56 -37.86 34.39
C SER A 310 20.42 -36.77 33.32
N ALA A 311 19.80 -35.64 33.68
CA ALA A 311 19.52 -34.51 32.79
C ALA A 311 20.31 -33.25 33.18
N ILE A 312 21.62 -33.41 33.43
CA ILE A 312 22.50 -32.35 33.94
C ILE A 312 23.24 -31.54 32.86
N GLY A 313 22.97 -31.81 31.58
CA GLY A 313 23.50 -31.06 30.44
C GLY A 313 23.87 -31.94 29.24
N GLN A 314 24.38 -31.31 28.20
CA GLN A 314 24.83 -31.96 26.97
C GLN A 314 26.25 -31.49 26.61
N ASP A 315 26.97 -32.33 25.88
CA ASP A 315 28.32 -32.11 25.35
C ASP A 315 28.35 -32.23 23.82
N ILE A 316 29.35 -31.59 23.23
CA ILE A 316 29.63 -31.63 21.79
C ILE A 316 30.56 -32.82 21.52
N ASP A 317 30.12 -33.71 20.63
CA ASP A 317 30.94 -34.82 20.14
C ASP A 317 31.65 -34.40 18.84
N LEU A 318 32.91 -33.97 18.97
CA LEU A 318 33.76 -33.67 17.82
C LEU A 318 34.40 -34.92 17.20
N GLY A 319 34.26 -36.12 17.79
CA GLY A 319 34.80 -37.37 17.26
C GLY A 319 36.20 -37.24 16.65
N MET A 320 36.37 -37.77 15.43
CA MET A 320 37.59 -37.68 14.60
C MET A 320 37.60 -36.44 13.68
N ILE A 321 36.72 -35.45 13.91
CA ILE A 321 36.57 -34.27 13.03
C ILE A 321 37.75 -33.30 13.16
N ASN A 322 38.49 -33.36 14.28
CA ASN A 322 39.58 -32.44 14.60
C ASN A 322 40.87 -33.17 15.05
N THR A 323 41.20 -34.31 14.44
CA THR A 323 42.42 -35.08 14.78
C THR A 323 43.71 -34.28 14.55
N ASP A 324 43.69 -33.36 13.58
CA ASP A 324 44.86 -32.59 13.16
C ASP A 324 44.92 -31.21 13.84
N ASN A 325 44.03 -30.93 14.80
CA ASN A 325 43.85 -29.64 15.49
C ASN A 325 43.65 -28.42 14.55
N ALA A 326 43.15 -28.64 13.33
CA ALA A 326 42.89 -27.59 12.35
C ALA A 326 41.71 -26.66 12.76
N LEU A 327 40.74 -27.18 13.51
CA LEU A 327 39.66 -26.40 14.12
C LEU A 327 40.07 -25.99 15.55
N LYS A 328 40.07 -24.69 15.82
CA LYS A 328 40.23 -24.20 17.20
C LYS A 328 38.96 -24.50 18.00
N VAL A 329 39.13 -25.07 19.19
CA VAL A 329 38.02 -25.45 20.08
C VAL A 329 38.26 -24.93 21.51
N THR A 330 37.19 -24.67 22.24
CA THR A 330 37.24 -24.26 23.65
C THR A 330 37.49 -25.46 24.57
N ARG A 331 37.71 -25.19 25.87
CA ARG A 331 37.81 -26.25 26.90
C ARG A 331 36.57 -27.15 26.96
N GLN A 332 35.38 -26.63 26.64
CA GLN A 332 34.14 -27.42 26.54
C GLN A 332 33.94 -28.06 25.15
N LYS A 333 34.99 -28.12 24.31
CA LYS A 333 34.95 -28.66 22.95
C LYS A 333 34.01 -27.93 21.99
N ALA A 334 33.64 -26.67 22.29
CA ALA A 334 32.89 -25.84 21.35
C ALA A 334 33.81 -25.26 20.27
N ILE A 335 33.33 -25.17 19.03
CA ILE A 335 34.09 -24.63 17.90
C ILE A 335 34.25 -23.12 18.07
N VAL A 336 35.49 -22.64 18.00
CA VAL A 336 35.81 -21.21 18.05
C VAL A 336 35.55 -20.60 16.67
N VAL A 337 34.76 -19.54 16.65
CA VAL A 337 34.44 -18.76 15.44
C VAL A 337 34.66 -17.28 15.68
N ASP A 338 34.82 -16.53 14.60
CA ASP A 338 34.63 -15.08 14.61
C ASP A 338 33.14 -14.78 14.90
N THR A 339 32.87 -14.08 16.00
CA THR A 339 31.51 -13.82 16.48
C THR A 339 30.71 -12.89 15.58
N THR A 340 31.35 -12.22 14.61
CA THR A 340 30.68 -11.33 13.66
C THR A 340 30.18 -12.05 12.41
N ASN A 341 30.88 -13.09 11.95
CA ASN A 341 30.60 -13.75 10.67
C ASN A 341 30.55 -15.29 10.75
N LEU A 342 30.75 -15.88 11.94
CA LEU A 342 30.73 -17.31 12.20
C LEU A 342 31.79 -18.14 11.44
N ALA A 343 32.81 -17.49 10.85
CA ALA A 343 33.93 -18.17 10.22
C ALA A 343 34.81 -18.87 11.27
N THR A 344 35.26 -20.08 10.96
CA THR A 344 36.17 -20.85 11.82
C THR A 344 37.63 -20.49 11.55
N SER A 345 38.57 -21.17 12.22
CA SER A 345 40.00 -21.09 11.89
C SER A 345 40.35 -21.65 10.50
N MET A 346 39.42 -22.35 9.83
CA MET A 346 39.63 -22.92 8.49
C MET A 346 38.94 -22.08 7.41
N PRO A 347 39.67 -21.63 6.37
CA PRO A 347 39.07 -20.90 5.24
C PRO A 347 37.97 -21.71 4.53
N GLY A 348 36.85 -21.05 4.27
CA GLY A 348 35.66 -21.63 3.65
C GLY A 348 34.82 -22.53 4.57
N VAL A 349 35.15 -22.61 5.87
CA VAL A 349 34.40 -23.39 6.86
C VAL A 349 33.82 -22.48 7.93
N PHE A 350 32.51 -22.60 8.14
CA PHE A 350 31.71 -21.84 9.08
C PHE A 350 31.08 -22.79 10.11
N ALA A 351 30.77 -22.32 11.31
CA ALA A 351 30.12 -23.14 12.33
C ALA A 351 29.05 -22.36 13.11
N GLY A 352 27.99 -23.04 13.54
CA GLY A 352 26.87 -22.39 14.23
C GLY A 352 26.01 -23.34 15.05
N GLY A 353 24.98 -22.78 15.70
CA GLY A 353 24.17 -23.46 16.71
C GLY A 353 24.99 -23.92 17.93
N ASP A 354 24.50 -24.97 18.61
CA ASP A 354 25.11 -25.46 19.86
C ASP A 354 26.56 -25.94 19.71
N ALA A 355 27.02 -26.21 18.49
CA ALA A 355 28.42 -26.54 18.24
C ALA A 355 29.38 -25.37 18.56
N VAL A 356 28.87 -24.14 18.62
CA VAL A 356 29.62 -22.92 18.96
C VAL A 356 29.26 -22.41 20.35
N THR A 357 27.97 -22.37 20.69
CA THR A 357 27.47 -21.78 21.94
C THR A 357 27.46 -22.76 23.12
N GLY A 358 27.51 -24.07 22.85
CA GLY A 358 26.95 -25.07 23.75
C GLY A 358 25.42 -25.09 23.71
N PRO A 359 24.76 -25.98 24.48
CA PRO A 359 23.31 -26.15 24.45
C PRO A 359 22.55 -24.84 24.73
N ALA A 360 21.77 -24.38 23.75
CA ALA A 360 20.99 -23.14 23.81
C ALA A 360 19.52 -23.36 23.42
N VAL A 361 18.75 -22.29 23.28
CA VAL A 361 17.36 -22.35 22.81
C VAL A 361 17.30 -22.41 21.29
N ALA A 362 16.25 -23.03 20.75
CA ALA A 362 16.13 -23.27 19.30
C ALA A 362 16.24 -22.00 18.44
N ILE A 363 15.77 -20.85 18.95
CA ILE A 363 15.80 -19.58 18.22
C ILE A 363 17.23 -19.07 17.98
N ASP A 364 18.18 -19.35 18.88
CA ASP A 364 19.58 -18.98 18.72
C ASP A 364 20.24 -19.78 17.58
N ALA A 365 19.93 -21.07 17.51
CA ALA A 365 20.39 -21.94 16.42
C ALA A 365 19.84 -21.47 15.07
N ILE A 366 18.57 -21.07 15.02
CA ILE A 366 17.96 -20.48 13.81
C ILE A 366 18.67 -19.18 13.42
N ALA A 367 18.94 -18.28 14.38
CA ALA A 367 19.66 -17.05 14.13
C ALA A 367 21.09 -17.32 13.58
N HIS A 368 21.83 -18.26 14.16
CA HIS A 368 23.14 -18.69 13.67
C HIS A 368 23.08 -19.26 12.25
N GLY A 369 22.07 -20.08 11.94
CA GLY A 369 21.88 -20.62 10.60
C GLY A 369 21.70 -19.52 9.54
N ARG A 370 20.91 -18.48 9.86
CA ARG A 370 20.72 -17.32 8.97
C ARG A 370 22.01 -16.51 8.81
N HIS A 371 22.66 -16.15 9.92
CA HIS A 371 23.92 -15.40 9.87
C HIS A 371 25.00 -16.15 9.08
N ALA A 372 25.09 -17.46 9.24
CA ALA A 372 26.03 -18.29 8.47
C ALA A 372 25.73 -18.28 6.97
N ALA A 373 24.44 -18.34 6.57
CA ALA A 373 24.06 -18.24 5.17
C ALA A 373 24.45 -16.89 4.54
N ASP A 374 24.31 -15.79 5.28
CA ASP A 374 24.73 -14.46 4.83
C ASP A 374 26.26 -14.35 4.72
N ALA A 375 27.00 -14.86 5.71
CA ALA A 375 28.46 -14.87 5.69
C ALA A 375 29.05 -15.77 4.58
N ILE A 376 28.45 -16.95 4.34
CA ILE A 376 28.86 -17.87 3.27
C ILE A 376 28.64 -17.24 1.90
N ASP A 377 27.47 -16.64 1.67
CA ASP A 377 27.14 -15.94 0.43
C ASP A 377 28.17 -14.86 0.12
N GLU A 378 28.51 -14.05 1.12
CA GLU A 378 29.51 -13.01 0.98
C GLU A 378 30.92 -13.56 0.71
N TYR A 379 31.31 -14.60 1.45
CA TYR A 379 32.60 -15.27 1.26
C TYR A 379 32.75 -15.80 -0.17
N ILE A 380 31.71 -16.46 -0.72
CA ILE A 380 31.74 -16.99 -2.08
C ILE A 380 31.75 -15.85 -3.12
N CYS A 381 30.98 -14.79 -2.90
CA CYS A 381 30.89 -13.68 -3.87
C CYS A 381 32.11 -12.75 -3.87
N LYS A 382 32.70 -12.46 -2.70
CA LYS A 382 33.73 -11.43 -2.52
C LYS A 382 35.11 -11.99 -2.13
N GLY A 383 35.22 -13.28 -1.83
CA GLY A 383 36.44 -13.92 -1.32
C GLY A 383 36.79 -13.56 0.13
N LYS A 384 35.99 -12.71 0.79
CA LYS A 384 36.15 -12.30 2.19
C LYS A 384 34.77 -12.04 2.82
N THR A 385 34.66 -12.29 4.11
CA THR A 385 33.52 -11.83 4.91
C THR A 385 33.77 -10.38 5.33
N THR A 386 32.82 -9.49 5.09
CA THR A 386 32.83 -8.14 5.66
C THR A 386 31.66 -8.00 6.61
N VAL A 387 31.82 -7.18 7.65
CA VAL A 387 30.73 -6.95 8.59
C VAL A 387 29.73 -6.03 7.90
N GLU A 388 28.55 -6.55 7.53
CA GLU A 388 27.43 -5.69 7.15
C GLU A 388 27.18 -4.68 8.28
N PRO A 389 27.19 -3.36 7.99
CA PRO A 389 26.94 -2.37 9.02
C PRO A 389 25.52 -2.57 9.57
N ARG A 390 25.42 -2.73 10.89
CA ARG A 390 24.11 -2.83 11.54
C ARG A 390 23.28 -1.60 11.19
N ARG A 391 22.09 -1.83 10.65
CA ARG A 391 21.16 -0.75 10.33
C ARG A 391 20.88 0.08 11.58
N PHE A 392 20.96 1.39 11.46
CA PHE A 392 20.66 2.30 12.55
C PHE A 392 19.20 2.13 13.00
N LEU A 393 18.98 2.02 14.30
CA LEU A 393 17.66 1.97 14.93
C LEU A 393 17.64 2.98 16.07
N SER A 394 16.81 4.00 15.94
CA SER A 394 16.51 4.91 17.05
C SER A 394 15.55 4.21 18.01
N ARG A 395 15.98 4.01 19.26
CA ARG A 395 15.19 3.35 20.30
C ARG A 395 15.01 4.28 21.48
N LYS A 396 13.79 4.37 22.02
CA LYS A 396 13.45 5.29 23.12
C LYS A 396 14.24 4.99 24.40
N ASP A 397 14.46 3.71 24.69
CA ASP A 397 15.24 3.19 25.80
C ASP A 397 16.73 3.57 25.75
N ALA A 398 17.25 3.94 24.56
CA ALA A 398 18.60 4.49 24.44
C ALA A 398 18.76 5.87 25.11
N PHE A 399 17.64 6.56 25.39
CA PHE A 399 17.62 7.87 26.05
C PHE A 399 17.23 7.81 27.53
N GLY A 400 17.09 6.61 28.09
CA GLY A 400 16.62 6.37 29.46
C GLY A 400 15.31 5.57 29.54
N PRO A 401 14.85 5.24 30.75
CA PRO A 401 13.64 4.45 30.95
C PRO A 401 12.40 5.16 30.38
N ILE A 402 11.51 4.38 29.77
CA ILE A 402 10.23 4.88 29.26
C ILE A 402 9.24 4.91 30.45
N PRO A 403 8.75 6.08 30.87
CA PRO A 403 7.86 6.17 32.02
C PRO A 403 6.46 5.65 31.68
N GLU A 404 5.82 4.98 32.65
CA GLU A 404 4.44 4.48 32.52
C GLU A 404 3.43 5.58 32.16
N SER A 405 3.72 6.82 32.55
CA SER A 405 2.89 7.99 32.22
C SER A 405 2.69 8.20 30.71
N GLU A 406 3.59 7.69 29.85
CA GLU A 406 3.43 7.75 28.38
C GLU A 406 2.26 6.89 27.87
N PHE A 407 1.72 5.98 28.68
CA PHE A 407 0.68 5.03 28.30
C PHE A 407 -0.64 5.20 29.05
N LEU A 408 -0.83 6.29 29.81
CA LEU A 408 -2.06 6.53 30.59
C LEU A 408 -3.34 6.58 29.74
N GLN A 409 -3.23 7.00 28.48
CA GLN A 409 -4.31 7.05 27.52
C GLN A 409 -4.60 5.70 26.83
N VAL A 410 -3.79 4.68 27.08
CA VAL A 410 -3.93 3.36 26.46
C VAL A 410 -4.88 2.52 27.30
N THR A 411 -5.94 2.02 26.67
CA THR A 411 -6.89 1.11 27.32
C THR A 411 -6.23 -0.21 27.70
N ARG A 412 -6.39 -0.61 28.96
CA ARG A 412 -6.00 -1.93 29.46
C ARG A 412 -6.98 -2.99 28.94
N ILE A 413 -6.43 -4.09 28.41
CA ILE A 413 -7.18 -5.19 27.81
C ILE A 413 -6.51 -6.49 28.27
N GLU A 414 -7.31 -7.42 28.78
CA GLU A 414 -6.87 -8.73 29.22
C GLU A 414 -6.23 -9.53 28.08
N LYS A 415 -5.23 -10.35 28.41
CA LYS A 415 -4.49 -11.18 27.46
C LYS A 415 -5.27 -12.46 27.16
N GLU A 416 -5.31 -12.85 25.89
CA GLU A 416 -5.85 -14.15 25.50
C GLU A 416 -4.95 -15.29 25.99
N THR A 417 -5.57 -16.31 26.60
CA THR A 417 -4.86 -17.47 27.15
C THR A 417 -4.85 -18.63 26.16
N MET A 418 -3.71 -19.33 26.06
CA MET A 418 -3.61 -20.55 25.25
C MET A 418 -4.45 -21.65 25.91
N ALA A 419 -5.36 -22.24 25.14
CA ALA A 419 -6.11 -23.38 25.60
C ALA A 419 -5.18 -24.60 25.69
N GLU A 420 -5.31 -25.34 26.80
CA GLU A 420 -4.53 -26.55 27.07
C GLU A 420 -5.45 -27.71 27.44
N LEU A 421 -5.00 -28.93 27.16
CA LEU A 421 -5.70 -30.13 27.63
C LEU A 421 -5.81 -30.14 29.16
N PRO A 422 -6.89 -30.69 29.75
CA PRO A 422 -6.96 -30.89 31.20
C PRO A 422 -5.82 -31.79 31.70
N VAL A 423 -5.30 -31.55 32.90
CA VAL A 423 -4.17 -32.32 33.49
C VAL A 423 -4.40 -33.84 33.41
N ALA A 424 -5.61 -34.30 33.72
CA ALA A 424 -5.98 -35.72 33.66
C ALA A 424 -5.84 -36.34 32.25
N ALA A 425 -5.92 -35.54 31.19
CA ALA A 425 -5.64 -35.95 29.82
C ALA A 425 -4.15 -35.82 29.48
N ARG A 426 -3.46 -34.77 29.97
CA ARG A 426 -2.02 -34.54 29.74
C ARG A 426 -1.16 -35.73 30.19
N ILE A 427 -1.46 -36.30 31.36
CA ILE A 427 -0.67 -37.38 31.97
C ILE A 427 -0.99 -38.78 31.41
N LYS A 428 -2.02 -38.92 30.57
CA LYS A 428 -2.47 -40.21 30.03
C LYS A 428 -1.99 -40.50 28.60
N GLY A 429 -1.22 -39.60 27.98
CA GLY A 429 -0.79 -39.78 26.61
C GLY A 429 0.19 -38.74 26.11
N GLN A 430 0.47 -38.81 24.81
CA GLN A 430 1.43 -37.98 24.10
C GLN A 430 0.75 -36.94 23.19
N ALA A 431 -0.56 -36.70 23.38
CA ALA A 431 -1.29 -35.69 22.63
C ALA A 431 -0.71 -34.30 22.88
N GLU A 432 -0.74 -33.45 21.84
CA GLU A 432 -0.27 -32.07 21.94
C GLU A 432 -1.04 -31.31 23.05
N VAL A 433 -0.32 -30.72 24.01
CA VAL A 433 -0.94 -30.13 25.21
C VAL A 433 -1.64 -28.82 24.89
N GLU A 434 -0.98 -27.91 24.19
CA GLU A 434 -1.54 -26.62 23.78
C GLU A 434 -2.37 -26.82 22.48
N THR A 435 -3.63 -26.37 22.46
CA THR A 435 -4.55 -26.63 21.32
C THR A 435 -4.62 -25.51 20.29
N GLY A 436 -3.89 -24.41 20.49
CA GLY A 436 -3.88 -23.25 19.59
C GLY A 436 -4.99 -22.23 19.86
N PHE A 437 -4.87 -21.06 19.25
CA PHE A 437 -5.88 -19.99 19.32
C PHE A 437 -7.04 -20.21 18.35
N SER A 438 -8.23 -19.79 18.76
CA SER A 438 -9.33 -19.57 17.83
C SER A 438 -9.08 -18.33 16.96
N LYS A 439 -9.83 -18.18 15.86
CA LYS A 439 -9.78 -16.98 15.00
C LYS A 439 -10.11 -15.70 15.79
N GLU A 440 -11.04 -15.78 16.72
CA GLU A 440 -11.46 -14.65 17.55
C GLU A 440 -10.35 -14.25 18.54
N GLN A 441 -9.74 -15.23 19.22
CA GLN A 441 -8.63 -14.99 20.14
C GLN A 441 -7.44 -14.36 19.41
N ALA A 442 -7.05 -14.90 18.24
CA ALA A 442 -5.97 -14.32 17.43
C ALA A 442 -6.29 -12.87 17.00
N PHE A 443 -7.55 -12.58 16.71
CA PHE A 443 -7.98 -11.24 16.34
C PHE A 443 -7.96 -10.27 17.51
N ASN A 444 -8.44 -10.68 18.68
CA ASN A 444 -8.41 -9.89 19.91
C ASN A 444 -6.97 -9.62 20.34
N GLU A 445 -6.14 -10.66 20.40
CA GLU A 445 -4.75 -10.58 20.85
C GLU A 445 -3.90 -9.71 19.93
N SER A 446 -4.05 -9.84 18.60
CA SER A 446 -3.37 -8.94 17.65
C SER A 446 -3.85 -7.49 17.76
N GLY A 447 -5.11 -7.28 18.19
CA GLY A 447 -5.67 -5.97 18.52
C GLY A 447 -4.97 -5.26 19.68
N ARG A 448 -4.36 -6.02 20.61
CA ARG A 448 -3.63 -5.49 21.77
C ARG A 448 -2.26 -4.88 21.40
N CYS A 449 -1.75 -5.08 20.19
CA CYS A 449 -0.48 -4.45 19.80
C CYS A 449 -0.54 -2.91 19.90
N LEU A 450 0.45 -2.31 20.58
CA LEU A 450 0.58 -0.85 20.75
C LEU A 450 1.08 -0.11 19.51
N GLU A 451 1.49 -0.82 18.45
CA GLU A 451 2.06 -0.24 17.23
C GLU A 451 3.27 0.67 17.52
N CYS A 452 4.04 0.33 18.55
CA CYS A 452 5.08 1.20 19.11
C CYS A 452 6.35 1.38 18.24
N GLY A 453 6.35 0.80 17.03
CA GLY A 453 7.39 0.93 16.02
C GLY A 453 7.29 2.23 15.23
N CYS A 454 8.38 2.66 14.61
CA CYS A 454 8.38 3.84 13.75
C CYS A 454 7.75 3.50 12.38
N THR A 455 6.67 4.17 12.00
CA THR A 455 6.00 3.98 10.70
C THR A 455 6.89 4.34 9.50
N ALA A 456 7.89 5.21 9.68
CA ALA A 456 8.86 5.59 8.66
C ALA A 456 10.10 4.66 8.60
N TYR A 457 10.05 3.46 9.19
CA TYR A 457 11.20 2.55 9.28
C TYR A 457 11.91 2.32 7.93
N PHE A 458 11.16 2.13 6.85
CA PHE A 458 11.69 1.87 5.51
C PHE A 458 12.04 3.15 4.72
N ASP A 459 11.43 4.30 5.05
CA ASP A 459 11.50 5.53 4.25
C ASP A 459 12.20 6.70 4.95
N CYS A 460 12.84 6.47 6.10
CA CYS A 460 13.47 7.53 6.89
C CYS A 460 14.88 7.85 6.38
N ASP A 461 15.05 9.02 5.76
CA ASP A 461 16.35 9.53 5.27
C ASP A 461 17.37 9.61 6.40
N LEU A 462 16.96 10.06 7.60
CA LEU A 462 17.85 10.16 8.76
C LEU A 462 18.39 8.79 9.16
N ARG A 463 17.55 7.76 9.14
CA ARG A 463 17.95 6.39 9.49
C ARG A 463 18.93 5.84 8.47
N LYS A 464 18.67 6.07 7.18
CA LYS A 464 19.56 5.69 6.09
C LYS A 464 20.94 6.32 6.29
N HIS A 465 21.01 7.65 6.42
CA HIS A 465 22.27 8.35 6.61
C HIS A 465 22.97 7.98 7.92
N ALA A 466 22.24 7.79 9.02
CA ALA A 466 22.83 7.33 10.28
C ALA A 466 23.46 5.93 10.17
N THR A 467 22.90 5.06 9.31
CA THR A 467 23.51 3.77 8.96
C THR A 467 24.78 3.98 8.14
N ASP A 468 24.70 4.79 7.07
CA ASP A 468 25.82 5.06 6.16
C ASP A 468 27.04 5.65 6.89
N PHE A 469 26.80 6.50 7.89
CA PHE A 469 27.86 7.14 8.70
C PHE A 469 28.23 6.37 9.97
N GLY A 470 27.66 5.18 10.22
CA GLY A 470 27.98 4.35 11.39
C GLY A 470 27.70 5.04 12.72
N VAL A 471 26.61 5.82 12.81
CA VAL A 471 26.27 6.61 13.99
C VAL A 471 25.92 5.70 15.16
N ASP A 472 26.53 5.98 16.31
CA ASP A 472 26.21 5.35 17.59
C ASP A 472 25.56 6.37 18.53
N ILE A 473 24.29 6.14 18.84
CA ILE A 473 23.48 7.04 19.66
C ILE A 473 23.98 7.11 21.12
N ALA A 474 24.65 6.06 21.60
CA ALA A 474 25.15 5.98 22.97
C ALA A 474 26.32 6.95 23.22
N LYS A 475 27.01 7.40 22.17
CA LYS A 475 28.17 8.29 22.30
C LYS A 475 27.82 9.73 22.66
N PHE A 476 26.62 10.20 22.31
CA PHE A 476 26.21 11.60 22.46
C PHE A 476 24.81 11.72 23.08
N VAL A 477 24.63 11.15 24.28
CA VAL A 477 23.38 11.30 25.04
C VAL A 477 23.40 12.63 25.79
N GLY A 478 22.53 13.55 25.37
CA GLY A 478 22.27 14.81 26.06
C GLY A 478 20.80 14.92 26.47
N ASP A 479 20.36 16.13 26.79
CA ASP A 479 18.95 16.41 27.07
C ASP A 479 18.06 15.94 25.90
N THR A 480 16.89 15.39 26.24
CA THR A 480 15.90 14.95 25.25
C THR A 480 14.60 15.73 25.39
N ARG A 481 13.90 15.90 24.26
CA ARG A 481 12.62 16.59 24.22
C ARG A 481 11.50 15.55 24.23
N LYS A 482 10.51 15.76 25.08
CA LYS A 482 9.28 14.96 25.10
C LYS A 482 8.10 15.85 24.78
N TYR A 483 7.45 15.57 23.66
CA TYR A 483 6.25 16.26 23.21
C TYR A 483 5.09 15.28 23.14
N LYS A 484 3.88 15.74 23.45
CA LYS A 484 2.66 14.98 23.16
C LYS A 484 2.54 14.85 21.63
N VAL A 485 2.26 13.62 21.17
CA VAL A 485 1.92 13.38 19.77
C VAL A 485 0.56 14.01 19.50
N ASP A 486 0.49 14.87 18.49
CA ASP A 486 -0.74 15.53 18.08
C ASP A 486 -1.44 14.71 16.99
N THR A 487 -2.61 14.18 17.36
CA THR A 487 -3.49 13.41 16.50
C THR A 487 -4.86 14.08 16.37
N SER A 488 -4.99 15.40 16.58
CA SER A 488 -6.27 16.09 16.47
C SER A 488 -6.79 16.13 15.02
N HIS A 489 -5.90 16.26 14.04
CA HIS A 489 -6.27 16.29 12.63
C HIS A 489 -6.73 14.91 12.14
N PRO A 490 -7.85 14.78 11.40
CA PRO A 490 -8.42 13.47 11.04
C PRO A 490 -7.52 12.65 10.10
N LEU A 491 -6.73 13.31 9.24
CA LEU A 491 -5.90 12.65 8.21
C LEU A 491 -4.37 12.68 8.49
N ILE A 492 -3.92 13.51 9.44
CA ILE A 492 -2.50 13.82 9.63
C ILE A 492 -2.17 13.63 11.10
N ALA A 493 -1.01 13.02 11.39
CA ALA A 493 -0.45 12.94 12.73
C ALA A 493 0.88 13.71 12.77
N LEU A 494 1.09 14.48 13.84
CA LEU A 494 2.31 15.22 14.11
C LEU A 494 2.98 14.61 15.34
N ASP A 495 4.17 14.06 15.15
CA ASP A 495 5.01 13.51 16.22
C ASP A 495 6.31 14.32 16.31
N PRO A 496 6.33 15.42 17.08
CA PRO A 496 7.49 16.29 17.18
C PRO A 496 8.72 15.61 17.79
N ASN A 497 8.54 14.46 18.47
CA ASN A 497 9.65 13.67 19.03
C ASN A 497 10.57 13.10 17.93
N LYS A 498 10.11 13.04 16.68
CA LYS A 498 10.90 12.60 15.51
C LYS A 498 11.44 13.78 14.69
N CYS A 499 11.14 15.01 15.06
CA CYS A 499 11.46 16.18 14.25
C CYS A 499 12.93 16.59 14.41
N ILE A 500 13.63 16.72 13.28
CA ILE A 500 15.03 17.20 13.23
C ILE A 500 15.14 18.70 12.93
N ASN A 501 14.04 19.44 13.01
CA ASN A 501 13.99 20.89 12.75
C ASN A 501 14.58 21.34 11.38
N CYS A 502 14.58 20.46 10.37
CA CYS A 502 15.11 20.79 9.04
C CYS A 502 14.31 21.87 8.29
N GLY A 503 13.10 22.21 8.74
CA GLY A 503 12.25 23.25 8.16
C GLY A 503 11.61 22.90 6.81
N ARG A 504 11.87 21.72 6.23
CA ARG A 504 11.30 21.31 4.92
C ARG A 504 9.76 21.43 4.89
N CYS A 505 9.08 20.96 5.93
CA CYS A 505 7.62 21.05 6.03
C CYS A 505 7.11 22.50 6.13
N VAL A 506 7.78 23.34 6.93
CA VAL A 506 7.46 24.77 7.08
C VAL A 506 7.64 25.49 5.76
N ARG A 507 8.79 25.32 5.09
CA ARG A 507 9.10 25.95 3.80
C ARG A 507 8.14 25.51 2.70
N THR A 508 7.80 24.21 2.62
CA THR A 508 6.77 23.75 1.67
C THR A 508 5.43 24.42 1.92
N CYS A 509 5.02 24.56 3.19
CA CYS A 509 3.74 25.17 3.54
C CYS A 509 3.70 26.70 3.31
N SER A 510 4.78 27.41 3.64
CA SER A 510 4.83 28.88 3.58
C SER A 510 5.39 29.44 2.27
N GLU A 511 6.45 28.86 1.71
CA GLU A 511 7.13 29.38 0.52
C GLU A 511 6.50 28.89 -0.78
N ILE A 512 6.09 27.62 -0.81
CA ILE A 512 5.55 26.98 -2.02
C ILE A 512 4.03 27.09 -2.07
N LEU A 513 3.34 26.56 -1.06
CA LEU A 513 1.87 26.54 -1.03
C LEU A 513 1.26 27.90 -0.67
N LYS A 514 2.03 28.77 -0.01
CA LYS A 514 1.56 30.09 0.50
C LYS A 514 0.39 29.97 1.48
N VAL A 515 0.38 28.90 2.28
CA VAL A 515 -0.66 28.59 3.27
C VAL A 515 -0.22 28.99 4.67
N SER A 516 1.04 28.72 5.02
CA SER A 516 1.66 29.08 6.31
C SER A 516 0.91 28.52 7.55
N ALA A 517 0.45 27.27 7.46
CA ALA A 517 -0.20 26.56 8.56
C ALA A 517 0.77 25.97 9.60
N LEU A 518 2.06 25.84 9.25
CA LEU A 518 3.12 25.30 10.10
C LEU A 518 4.22 26.34 10.28
N GLY A 519 4.77 26.43 11.48
CA GLY A 519 5.89 27.31 11.81
C GLY A 519 6.79 26.74 12.92
N PHE A 520 7.92 27.40 13.15
CA PHE A 520 8.75 27.12 14.31
C PHE A 520 8.26 27.91 15.51
N VAL A 521 8.06 27.23 16.64
CA VAL A 521 7.79 27.85 17.94
C VAL A 521 9.00 27.72 18.85
N HIS A 522 9.15 28.65 19.79
CA HIS A 522 10.31 28.79 20.70
C HIS A 522 11.66 29.01 19.98
N ARG A 523 12.78 28.98 20.73
CA ARG A 523 14.13 29.24 20.22
C ARG A 523 15.15 28.24 20.78
N GLY A 524 16.26 28.06 20.07
CA GLY A 524 17.37 27.20 20.46
C GLY A 524 16.95 25.73 20.61
N PHE A 525 17.40 25.08 21.69
CA PHE A 525 17.05 23.68 21.97
C PHE A 525 15.55 23.46 22.23
N LYS A 526 14.73 24.49 22.49
CA LYS A 526 13.27 24.31 22.65
C LYS A 526 12.51 24.44 21.32
N SER A 527 13.20 24.78 20.23
CA SER A 527 12.56 25.01 18.93
C SER A 527 11.88 23.75 18.42
N VAL A 528 10.62 23.87 18.00
CA VAL A 528 9.83 22.74 17.48
C VAL A 528 8.88 23.23 16.40
N VAL A 529 8.61 22.39 15.41
CA VAL A 529 7.59 22.69 14.39
C VAL A 529 6.21 22.41 15.00
N LYS A 530 5.33 23.42 14.99
CA LYS A 530 3.93 23.32 15.42
C LYS A 530 3.00 24.02 14.43
N PRO A 531 1.69 23.72 14.48
CA PRO A 531 0.70 24.53 13.78
C PRO A 531 0.71 25.98 14.26
N SER A 532 0.31 26.89 13.39
CA SER A 532 0.27 28.33 13.67
C SER A 532 -0.54 28.64 14.93
N MET A 533 0.00 29.52 15.78
CA MET A 533 -0.58 29.89 17.09
C MET A 533 -0.74 28.70 18.07
N GLU A 534 -0.02 27.59 17.84
CA GLU A 534 -0.10 26.35 18.64
C GLU A 534 -1.51 25.74 18.72
N LYS A 535 -2.38 26.09 17.76
CA LYS A 535 -3.73 25.53 17.63
C LYS A 535 -3.71 24.12 17.05
N SER A 536 -4.86 23.45 17.02
CA SER A 536 -5.01 22.24 16.20
C SER A 536 -4.78 22.59 14.73
N LEU A 537 -4.18 21.69 13.95
CA LEU A 537 -3.94 21.93 12.52
C LEU A 537 -5.25 22.22 11.76
N THR A 538 -6.38 21.66 12.19
CA THR A 538 -7.73 21.93 11.64
C THR A 538 -8.25 23.34 11.92
N GLU A 539 -7.70 24.04 12.90
CA GLU A 539 -8.06 25.41 13.29
C GLU A 539 -7.10 26.47 12.71
N THR A 540 -6.20 26.03 11.82
CA THR A 540 -5.25 26.89 11.11
C THR A 540 -5.68 27.09 9.66
N THR A 541 -4.84 27.74 8.85
CA THR A 541 -5.01 27.86 7.40
C THR A 541 -4.76 26.55 6.64
N CYS A 542 -4.50 25.43 7.32
CA CYS A 542 -4.19 24.15 6.69
C CYS A 542 -5.29 23.71 5.71
N ILE A 543 -4.91 23.51 4.44
CA ILE A 543 -5.81 23.00 3.39
C ILE A 543 -5.81 21.46 3.27
N ALA A 544 -5.17 20.76 4.21
CA ALA A 544 -5.03 19.30 4.22
C ALA A 544 -4.44 18.68 2.92
N CYS A 545 -3.53 19.36 2.24
CA CYS A 545 -2.93 18.84 1.00
C CYS A 545 -1.92 17.70 1.22
N GLY A 546 -1.44 17.50 2.47
CA GLY A 546 -0.47 16.46 2.82
C GLY A 546 0.96 16.63 2.26
N ASN A 547 1.28 17.73 1.57
CA ASN A 547 2.65 17.97 1.07
C ASN A 547 3.69 18.11 2.19
N CYS A 548 3.28 18.44 3.42
CA CYS A 548 4.16 18.41 4.60
C CYS A 548 4.58 16.98 5.00
N ILE A 549 3.75 15.97 4.73
CA ILE A 549 4.08 14.54 4.94
C ILE A 549 5.18 14.15 3.95
N ALA A 550 4.98 14.44 2.66
CA ALA A 550 5.96 14.13 1.61
C ALA A 550 7.31 14.85 1.81
N ALA A 551 7.28 16.05 2.41
CA ALA A 551 8.48 16.80 2.71
C ALA A 551 9.22 16.33 3.98
N CYS A 552 8.61 15.51 4.84
CA CYS A 552 9.16 15.12 6.13
C CYS A 552 10.11 13.91 6.00
N PRO A 553 11.42 14.06 6.26
CA PRO A 553 12.39 12.97 6.08
C PRO A 553 12.39 11.90 7.19
N THR A 554 11.70 12.16 8.31
CA THR A 554 11.82 11.34 9.53
C THR A 554 10.50 10.74 10.00
N GLY A 555 9.40 10.94 9.27
CA GLY A 555 8.08 10.54 9.74
C GLY A 555 7.62 11.28 11.00
N ALA A 556 8.11 12.51 11.23
CA ALA A 556 7.56 13.41 12.25
C ALA A 556 6.19 13.98 11.84
N ILE A 557 5.89 14.00 10.55
CA ILE A 557 4.57 14.31 10.00
C ILE A 557 4.19 13.11 9.14
N THR A 558 3.13 12.41 9.53
CA THR A 558 2.69 11.19 8.83
C THR A 558 1.22 11.24 8.51
N GLU A 559 0.85 10.50 7.47
CA GLU A 559 -0.55 10.20 7.19
C GLU A 559 -1.12 9.27 8.27
N LYS A 560 -2.34 9.55 8.72
CA LYS A 560 -3.14 8.56 9.44
C LYS A 560 -3.64 7.55 8.43
N MET A 561 -2.93 6.44 8.34
CA MET A 561 -3.30 5.36 7.44
C MET A 561 -4.71 4.88 7.79
N PRO A 562 -5.57 4.62 6.79
CA PRO A 562 -6.94 4.11 7.02
C PRO A 562 -6.95 2.63 7.45
N PHE A 563 -5.80 2.06 7.80
CA PHE A 563 -5.68 0.68 8.23
C PHE A 563 -5.97 0.57 9.73
N ARG A 564 -6.64 -0.52 10.12
CA ARG A 564 -6.91 -0.79 11.54
C ARG A 564 -5.65 -0.86 12.41
N LYS A 565 -4.55 -1.36 11.85
CA LYS A 565 -3.26 -1.50 12.50
C LYS A 565 -2.16 -1.03 11.53
N PRO A 566 -1.71 0.23 11.60
CA PRO A 566 -0.55 0.68 10.83
C PRO A 566 0.73 0.04 11.37
N GLY A 567 1.56 -0.48 10.46
CA GLY A 567 2.88 -1.00 10.75
C GLY A 567 3.94 -0.28 9.93
N PRO A 568 5.23 -0.48 10.24
CA PRO A 568 6.27 -0.21 9.26
C PRO A 568 6.09 -1.22 8.12
N TRP A 569 5.51 -0.77 7.02
CA TRP A 569 5.28 -1.60 5.84
C TRP A 569 6.32 -1.26 4.77
N ALA A 570 6.87 -2.27 4.11
CA ALA A 570 7.61 -2.07 2.88
C ALA A 570 6.60 -1.95 1.73
N PHE A 571 6.64 -0.84 1.01
CA PHE A 571 5.72 -0.57 -0.09
C PHE A 571 6.42 -0.74 -1.44
N ASN A 572 5.67 -1.24 -2.42
CA ASN A 572 6.01 -1.20 -3.84
C ASN A 572 5.25 -0.03 -4.48
N ASP A 573 5.97 0.87 -5.11
CA ASP A 573 5.40 2.09 -5.68
C ASP A 573 5.04 1.88 -7.15
N VAL A 574 3.78 2.17 -7.51
CA VAL A 574 3.25 2.12 -8.88
C VAL A 574 2.80 3.52 -9.28
N GLU A 575 3.51 4.13 -10.24
CA GLU A 575 3.17 5.47 -10.75
C GLU A 575 1.92 5.43 -11.64
N SER A 576 1.05 6.42 -11.48
CA SER A 576 -0.20 6.54 -12.22
C SER A 576 -0.72 7.99 -12.21
N VAL A 577 -1.99 8.21 -12.58
CA VAL A 577 -2.62 9.52 -12.71
C VAL A 577 -3.76 9.67 -11.69
N CYS A 578 -3.88 10.86 -11.11
CA CYS A 578 -4.97 11.25 -10.23
C CYS A 578 -6.30 11.29 -11.01
N THR A 579 -7.32 10.62 -10.48
CA THR A 579 -8.62 10.44 -11.14
C THR A 579 -9.71 11.41 -10.66
N PHE A 580 -9.32 12.46 -9.93
CA PHE A 580 -10.24 13.48 -9.41
C PHE A 580 -10.41 14.64 -10.40
N CYS A 581 -9.61 15.72 -10.29
CA CYS A 581 -9.77 16.91 -11.12
C CYS A 581 -9.06 16.83 -12.47
N SER A 582 -9.49 17.67 -13.42
CA SER A 582 -8.99 17.71 -14.80
C SER A 582 -7.52 18.09 -15.00
N VAL A 583 -6.81 18.55 -13.96
CA VAL A 583 -5.37 18.84 -14.07
C VAL A 583 -4.57 17.56 -14.34
N GLY A 584 -5.06 16.41 -13.88
CA GLY A 584 -4.49 15.09 -14.15
C GLY A 584 -3.13 14.86 -13.49
N CYS A 585 -2.97 15.19 -12.21
CA CYS A 585 -1.69 15.10 -11.47
C CYS A 585 -1.08 13.69 -11.49
N ASN A 586 0.23 13.55 -11.68
CA ASN A 586 0.91 12.27 -11.51
C ASN A 586 1.07 11.97 -10.01
N LEU A 587 0.83 10.72 -9.62
CA LEU A 587 0.92 10.24 -8.24
C LEU A 587 1.49 8.81 -8.20
N SER A 588 1.94 8.37 -7.02
CA SER A 588 2.44 7.02 -6.79
C SER A 588 1.51 6.29 -5.83
N TYR A 589 0.97 5.15 -6.24
CA TYR A 589 0.29 4.21 -5.35
C TYR A 589 1.33 3.35 -4.65
N ARG A 590 1.47 3.53 -3.33
CA ARG A 590 2.36 2.75 -2.47
C ARG A 590 1.64 1.50 -2.02
N VAL A 591 1.89 0.39 -2.69
CA VAL A 591 1.21 -0.90 -2.47
C VAL A 591 1.96 -1.73 -1.45
N PHE A 592 1.32 -2.03 -0.31
CA PHE A 592 1.83 -3.02 0.63
C PHE A 592 1.29 -4.41 0.27
N HIS A 593 0.00 -4.48 -0.03
CA HIS A 593 -0.71 -5.71 -0.39
C HIS A 593 -1.99 -5.39 -1.18
N ASP A 594 -2.68 -6.43 -1.68
CA ASP A 594 -4.02 -6.34 -2.26
C ASP A 594 -4.96 -5.50 -1.39
N ASN A 595 -5.43 -4.39 -1.97
CA ASN A 595 -6.31 -3.40 -1.34
C ASN A 595 -5.73 -2.69 -0.10
N LEU A 596 -4.44 -2.84 0.19
CA LEU A 596 -3.74 -2.13 1.25
C LEU A 596 -2.64 -1.27 0.64
N PHE A 597 -2.99 -0.02 0.36
CA PHE A 597 -2.08 0.93 -0.25
C PHE A 597 -2.29 2.34 0.29
N THR A 598 -1.32 3.22 0.03
CA THR A 598 -1.44 4.66 0.29
C THR A 598 -1.03 5.43 -0.97
N VAL A 599 -1.20 6.75 -0.98
CA VAL A 599 -0.72 7.59 -2.09
C VAL A 599 0.46 8.44 -1.63
N ALA A 600 1.50 8.47 -2.46
CA ALA A 600 2.62 9.38 -2.33
C ALA A 600 2.79 10.29 -3.55
N ASN A 601 3.62 11.29 -3.33
CA ASN A 601 4.09 12.22 -4.34
C ASN A 601 5.06 11.47 -5.26
N VAL A 602 4.94 11.66 -6.58
CA VAL A 602 5.95 11.20 -7.54
C VAL A 602 7.20 12.09 -7.51
N ASN A 603 8.26 11.63 -8.15
CA ASN A 603 9.48 12.41 -8.33
C ASN A 603 9.22 13.76 -9.03
N GLY A 604 10.05 14.75 -8.74
CA GLY A 604 9.84 16.16 -9.10
C GLY A 604 9.88 16.50 -10.60
N THR A 605 10.05 15.52 -11.48
CA THR A 605 10.07 15.69 -12.95
C THR A 605 8.68 15.74 -13.57
N SER A 606 7.64 15.29 -12.84
CA SER A 606 6.26 15.38 -13.31
C SER A 606 5.78 16.82 -13.44
N HIS A 607 4.70 17.04 -14.19
CA HIS A 607 4.19 18.40 -14.39
C HIS A 607 3.67 19.08 -13.11
N ASN A 608 3.20 18.29 -12.15
CA ASN A 608 2.79 18.73 -10.83
C ASN A 608 3.98 18.83 -9.86
N LYS A 609 5.22 18.51 -10.30
CA LYS A 609 6.47 18.52 -9.51
C LYS A 609 6.35 17.73 -8.21
N GLY A 610 5.59 16.63 -8.26
CA GLY A 610 5.23 15.82 -7.10
C GLY A 610 4.16 16.41 -6.18
N TYR A 611 3.74 17.67 -6.30
CA TYR A 611 2.73 18.25 -5.41
C TYR A 611 1.33 17.65 -5.65
N LEU A 612 0.59 17.43 -4.58
CA LEU A 612 -0.80 16.93 -4.61
C LEU A 612 -1.74 17.83 -3.81
N CYS A 613 -3.03 17.76 -4.12
CA CYS A 613 -4.09 18.33 -3.30
C CYS A 613 -4.69 17.27 -2.37
N THR A 614 -5.63 17.69 -1.51
CA THR A 614 -6.33 16.80 -0.56
C THR A 614 -7.02 15.64 -1.26
N LYS A 615 -7.68 15.87 -2.41
CA LYS A 615 -8.31 14.81 -3.22
C LYS A 615 -7.28 13.79 -3.70
N GLY A 616 -6.21 14.25 -4.34
CA GLY A 616 -5.15 13.37 -4.84
C GLY A 616 -4.41 12.60 -3.73
N ARG A 617 -4.16 13.25 -2.59
CA ARG A 617 -3.40 12.66 -1.48
C ARG A 617 -4.23 11.68 -0.65
N PHE A 618 -5.47 12.02 -0.34
CA PHE A 618 -6.28 11.29 0.64
C PHE A 618 -7.54 10.66 0.06
N GLY A 619 -7.99 11.09 -1.11
CA GLY A 619 -9.22 10.64 -1.75
C GLY A 619 -9.21 9.16 -2.15
N TYR A 620 -8.03 8.56 -2.38
CA TYR A 620 -7.89 7.14 -2.72
C TYR A 620 -8.57 6.17 -1.72
N ARG A 621 -8.89 6.62 -0.50
CA ARG A 621 -9.60 5.85 0.53
C ARG A 621 -10.91 5.22 0.05
N TYR A 622 -11.63 5.86 -0.88
CA TYR A 622 -12.86 5.27 -1.43
C TYR A 622 -12.59 3.95 -2.16
N MET A 623 -11.41 3.78 -2.76
CA MET A 623 -11.05 2.58 -3.52
C MET A 623 -10.79 1.36 -2.63
N MET A 624 -10.58 1.57 -1.32
CA MET A 624 -10.41 0.51 -0.32
C MET A 624 -11.69 0.28 0.51
N ASP A 625 -12.77 0.99 0.20
CA ASP A 625 -14.03 0.86 0.94
C ASP A 625 -14.63 -0.55 0.75
N GLU A 626 -15.11 -1.14 1.85
CA GLU A 626 -15.68 -2.49 1.85
C GLU A 626 -17.11 -2.53 1.27
N GLY A 627 -17.79 -1.39 1.13
CA GLY A 627 -19.12 -1.26 0.53
C GLY A 627 -19.16 -1.42 -1.00
N ARG A 628 -18.05 -1.86 -1.61
CA ARG A 628 -17.95 -2.13 -3.05
C ARG A 628 -18.69 -3.41 -3.42
N ALA A 629 -19.51 -3.36 -4.45
CA ALA A 629 -20.16 -4.57 -4.99
C ALA A 629 -19.16 -5.38 -5.82
N LEU A 630 -19.16 -6.71 -5.62
CA LEU A 630 -18.25 -7.64 -6.29
C LEU A 630 -18.97 -8.69 -7.15
N THR A 631 -20.29 -8.82 -7.01
CA THR A 631 -21.12 -9.78 -7.71
C THR A 631 -22.12 -9.07 -8.62
N PRO A 632 -22.35 -9.55 -9.86
CA PRO A 632 -23.47 -9.09 -10.67
C PRO A 632 -24.81 -9.38 -10.01
N MET A 633 -25.78 -8.48 -10.19
CA MET A 633 -27.13 -8.63 -9.66
C MET A 633 -28.17 -8.35 -10.73
N ILE A 634 -29.33 -9.01 -10.64
CA ILE A 634 -30.51 -8.75 -11.48
C ILE A 634 -31.72 -8.56 -10.56
N ARG A 635 -32.60 -7.62 -10.92
CA ARG A 635 -33.90 -7.44 -10.27
C ARG A 635 -34.94 -8.37 -10.89
N LYS A 636 -35.48 -9.30 -10.10
CA LYS A 636 -36.57 -10.19 -10.52
C LYS A 636 -37.72 -10.06 -9.53
N ARG A 637 -38.94 -9.76 -10.02
CA ARG A 637 -40.14 -9.53 -9.20
C ARG A 637 -39.96 -8.45 -8.12
N GLY A 638 -39.20 -7.40 -8.44
CA GLY A 638 -38.93 -6.27 -7.53
C GLY A 638 -37.76 -6.46 -6.57
N GLU A 639 -37.24 -7.68 -6.42
CA GLU A 639 -36.14 -8.00 -5.50
C GLU A 639 -34.81 -8.21 -6.25
N TRP A 640 -33.73 -7.73 -5.63
CA TRP A 640 -32.35 -7.97 -6.10
C TRP A 640 -31.89 -9.37 -5.76
N ARG A 641 -31.21 -10.03 -6.72
CA ARG A 641 -30.57 -11.32 -6.52
C ARG A 641 -29.19 -11.33 -7.14
N ASP A 642 -28.21 -11.80 -6.37
CA ASP A 642 -26.88 -12.13 -6.89
C ASP A 642 -26.99 -13.15 -8.02
N THR A 643 -26.15 -13.00 -9.04
CA THR A 643 -26.12 -13.87 -10.21
C THR A 643 -24.70 -14.02 -10.76
N THR A 644 -24.55 -14.84 -11.79
CA THR A 644 -23.29 -15.01 -12.52
C THR A 644 -23.11 -13.95 -13.60
N TRP A 645 -21.86 -13.71 -14.00
CA TRP A 645 -21.55 -12.84 -15.13
C TRP A 645 -22.29 -13.25 -16.41
N ASP A 646 -22.36 -14.55 -16.70
CA ASP A 646 -22.99 -15.03 -17.93
C ASP A 646 -24.49 -14.74 -17.97
N GLU A 647 -25.20 -14.98 -16.86
CA GLU A 647 -26.64 -14.70 -16.76
C GLU A 647 -26.91 -13.19 -16.83
N ALA A 648 -26.17 -12.36 -16.08
CA ALA A 648 -26.35 -10.90 -16.08
C ALA A 648 -26.11 -10.26 -17.45
N LEU A 649 -25.03 -10.66 -18.13
CA LEU A 649 -24.71 -10.17 -19.48
C LEU A 649 -25.74 -10.66 -20.49
N SER A 650 -26.15 -11.93 -20.42
CA SER A 650 -27.16 -12.49 -21.32
C SER A 650 -28.51 -11.81 -21.15
N TYR A 651 -28.95 -11.58 -19.90
CA TYR A 651 -30.21 -10.89 -19.62
C TYR A 651 -30.19 -9.45 -20.12
N THR A 652 -29.10 -8.72 -19.87
CA THR A 652 -28.91 -7.35 -20.38
C THR A 652 -28.96 -7.31 -21.91
N ALA A 653 -28.21 -8.19 -22.57
CA ALA A 653 -28.18 -8.29 -24.02
C ALA A 653 -29.57 -8.61 -24.62
N GLN A 654 -30.32 -9.51 -24.00
CA GLN A 654 -31.68 -9.87 -24.42
C GLN A 654 -32.64 -8.70 -24.31
N ARG A 655 -32.64 -7.98 -23.17
CA ARG A 655 -33.51 -6.82 -22.95
C ARG A 655 -33.19 -5.67 -23.90
N LEU A 656 -31.91 -5.35 -24.08
CA LEU A 656 -31.47 -4.35 -25.05
C LEU A 656 -31.88 -4.75 -26.48
N SER A 657 -31.69 -6.00 -26.88
CA SER A 657 -32.05 -6.48 -28.22
C SER A 657 -33.56 -6.46 -28.46
N ALA A 658 -34.37 -6.80 -27.45
CA ALA A 658 -35.82 -6.74 -27.53
C ALA A 658 -36.30 -5.30 -27.76
N ILE A 659 -35.82 -4.35 -26.95
CA ILE A 659 -36.19 -2.93 -27.07
C ILE A 659 -35.70 -2.33 -28.40
N LEU A 660 -34.50 -2.68 -28.86
CA LEU A 660 -34.01 -2.28 -30.18
C LEU A 660 -34.91 -2.76 -31.31
N LYS A 661 -35.46 -3.99 -31.20
CA LYS A 661 -36.37 -4.56 -32.21
C LYS A 661 -37.76 -3.94 -32.15
N GLU A 662 -38.26 -3.63 -30.97
CA GLU A 662 -39.62 -3.12 -30.74
C GLU A 662 -39.73 -1.60 -30.97
N SER A 663 -38.78 -0.84 -30.42
CA SER A 663 -38.82 0.64 -30.37
C SER A 663 -37.74 1.32 -31.22
N GLY A 664 -36.85 0.54 -31.84
CA GLY A 664 -35.80 1.02 -32.74
C GLY A 664 -34.57 1.61 -32.03
N PRO A 665 -33.46 1.85 -32.76
CA PRO A 665 -32.19 2.31 -32.18
C PRO A 665 -32.26 3.62 -31.39
N GLY A 666 -33.10 4.57 -31.84
CA GLY A 666 -33.26 5.87 -31.19
C GLY A 666 -33.89 5.82 -29.81
N SER A 667 -34.33 4.65 -29.34
CA SER A 667 -34.91 4.44 -28.00
C SER A 667 -33.89 3.97 -26.96
N VAL A 668 -32.64 3.68 -27.35
CA VAL A 668 -31.60 3.21 -26.42
C VAL A 668 -30.57 4.31 -26.22
N ALA A 669 -30.18 4.57 -24.97
CA ALA A 669 -29.11 5.50 -24.61
C ALA A 669 -27.95 4.80 -23.90
N VAL A 670 -26.73 5.24 -24.18
CA VAL A 670 -25.51 4.80 -23.51
C VAL A 670 -24.87 6.01 -22.83
N LEU A 671 -24.58 5.90 -21.54
CA LEU A 671 -24.05 6.99 -20.72
C LEU A 671 -22.70 6.56 -20.14
N ALA A 672 -21.69 7.41 -20.24
CA ALA A 672 -20.33 7.08 -19.82
C ALA A 672 -19.70 8.17 -18.95
N SER A 673 -19.06 7.72 -17.87
CA SER A 673 -18.39 8.55 -16.88
C SER A 673 -17.01 9.04 -17.34
N PRO A 674 -16.58 10.25 -16.94
CA PRO A 674 -15.18 10.69 -17.08
C PRO A 674 -14.19 9.92 -16.18
N LYS A 675 -14.63 8.88 -15.44
CA LYS A 675 -13.76 7.90 -14.77
C LYS A 675 -13.23 6.83 -15.71
N LEU A 676 -13.85 6.63 -16.87
CA LEU A 676 -13.40 5.65 -17.84
C LEU A 676 -12.17 6.17 -18.58
N THR A 677 -11.30 5.26 -18.96
CA THR A 677 -10.14 5.50 -19.82
C THR A 677 -10.59 5.92 -21.22
N ASN A 678 -9.72 6.62 -21.96
CA ASN A 678 -9.99 7.00 -23.34
C ASN A 678 -10.35 5.78 -24.20
N GLU A 679 -9.72 4.64 -23.94
CA GLU A 679 -9.96 3.39 -24.65
C GLU A 679 -11.35 2.82 -24.33
N GLU A 680 -11.76 2.79 -23.07
CA GLU A 680 -13.13 2.42 -22.65
C GLU A 680 -14.18 3.37 -23.24
N LEU A 681 -13.93 4.69 -23.20
CA LEU A 681 -14.83 5.70 -23.77
C LEU A 681 -14.98 5.56 -25.29
N TYR A 682 -13.88 5.35 -26.00
CA TYR A 682 -13.89 5.13 -27.44
C TYR A 682 -14.65 3.84 -27.81
N ALA A 683 -14.42 2.77 -27.06
CA ALA A 683 -15.10 1.50 -27.26
C ALA A 683 -16.61 1.62 -27.02
N LEU A 684 -17.03 2.34 -25.97
CA LEU A 684 -18.44 2.56 -25.63
C LEU A 684 -19.18 3.35 -26.70
N GLN A 685 -18.62 4.46 -27.19
CA GLN A 685 -19.29 5.21 -28.27
C GLN A 685 -19.33 4.44 -29.59
N LYS A 686 -18.30 3.63 -29.87
CA LYS A 686 -18.27 2.75 -31.05
C LYS A 686 -19.32 1.65 -30.91
N PHE A 687 -19.48 1.08 -29.72
CA PHE A 687 -20.56 0.13 -29.41
C PHE A 687 -21.94 0.74 -29.64
N ALA A 688 -22.18 1.96 -29.14
CA ALA A 688 -23.46 2.66 -29.34
C ALA A 688 -23.76 2.89 -30.83
N ARG A 689 -22.81 3.45 -31.59
CA ARG A 689 -23.04 3.85 -32.99
C ARG A 689 -22.92 2.70 -33.99
N SER A 690 -21.91 1.85 -33.82
CA SER A 690 -21.64 0.74 -34.75
C SER A 690 -22.44 -0.51 -34.41
N GLY A 691 -22.63 -0.79 -33.12
CA GLY A 691 -23.34 -1.97 -32.62
C GLY A 691 -24.83 -1.72 -32.48
N LEU A 692 -25.24 -0.82 -31.58
CA LEU A 692 -26.64 -0.52 -31.30
C LEU A 692 -27.30 0.36 -32.35
N ARG A 693 -26.51 0.96 -33.25
CA ARG A 693 -26.97 1.86 -34.33
C ARG A 693 -27.65 3.14 -33.81
N THR A 694 -27.26 3.62 -32.62
CA THR A 694 -27.78 4.84 -32.00
C THR A 694 -26.71 5.92 -31.85
N ASN A 695 -27.12 7.18 -31.90
CA ASN A 695 -26.27 8.33 -31.54
C ASN A 695 -26.62 8.92 -30.17
N ASN A 696 -27.48 8.24 -29.41
CA ASN A 696 -27.80 8.58 -28.02
C ASN A 696 -26.66 8.14 -27.09
N ILE A 697 -25.52 8.81 -27.20
CA ILE A 697 -24.33 8.59 -26.38
C ILE A 697 -23.98 9.90 -25.66
N GLY A 698 -23.71 9.86 -24.36
CA GLY A 698 -23.37 11.07 -23.61
C GLY A 698 -22.88 10.80 -22.19
N SER A 699 -22.88 11.84 -21.36
CA SER A 699 -22.50 11.79 -19.94
C SER A 699 -23.41 12.69 -19.14
N PHE A 700 -23.87 12.24 -17.97
CA PHE A 700 -24.65 13.08 -17.05
C PHE A 700 -23.86 14.31 -16.58
N SER A 701 -22.52 14.21 -16.50
CA SER A 701 -21.65 15.32 -16.13
C SER A 701 -21.79 16.54 -17.05
N THR A 702 -22.13 16.33 -18.32
CA THR A 702 -22.33 17.40 -19.32
C THR A 702 -23.81 17.71 -19.54
N LEU A 703 -24.69 16.70 -19.55
CA LEU A 703 -26.12 16.84 -19.89
C LEU A 703 -26.92 17.64 -18.84
N VAL A 704 -26.67 17.42 -17.55
CA VAL A 704 -27.55 17.96 -16.48
C VAL A 704 -27.14 19.38 -16.05
N ASN A 705 -25.84 19.70 -16.09
CA ASN A 705 -25.30 20.98 -15.63
C ASN A 705 -25.32 22.09 -16.69
N GLY A 706 -25.87 21.84 -17.89
CA GLY A 706 -25.98 22.83 -18.97
C GLY A 706 -24.61 23.38 -19.41
N VAL A 707 -23.60 22.53 -19.49
CA VAL A 707 -22.26 22.92 -19.92
C VAL A 707 -22.23 23.12 -21.44
N GLU A 708 -21.78 24.29 -21.88
CA GLU A 708 -21.69 24.65 -23.31
C GLU A 708 -20.42 24.06 -23.93
N GLN A 709 -20.44 22.75 -24.18
CA GLN A 709 -19.29 22.00 -24.71
C GLN A 709 -18.85 22.42 -26.12
N ASP A 710 -19.64 23.23 -26.81
CA ASP A 710 -19.44 23.70 -28.19
C ASP A 710 -19.31 25.22 -28.32
N ALA A 711 -19.16 25.95 -27.20
CA ALA A 711 -19.18 27.41 -27.17
C ALA A 711 -18.17 28.09 -28.13
N LEU A 712 -16.99 27.49 -28.34
CA LEU A 712 -15.94 28.01 -29.22
C LEU A 712 -15.85 27.29 -30.57
N ASP A 713 -16.72 26.33 -30.87
CA ASP A 713 -16.60 25.51 -32.07
C ASP A 713 -16.71 26.33 -33.35
N ALA A 714 -17.69 27.23 -33.42
CA ALA A 714 -17.83 28.12 -34.58
C ALA A 714 -16.63 29.08 -34.73
N MET A 715 -15.96 29.43 -33.62
CA MET A 715 -14.87 30.41 -33.58
C MET A 715 -13.52 29.77 -33.88
N PHE A 716 -13.21 28.68 -33.19
CA PHE A 716 -11.90 28.02 -33.19
C PHE A 716 -11.91 26.63 -33.82
N GLY A 717 -13.07 26.08 -34.18
CA GLY A 717 -13.26 24.73 -34.70
C GLY A 717 -13.36 23.64 -33.62
N ALA A 718 -13.02 23.94 -32.37
CA ALA A 718 -13.25 23.06 -31.22
C ALA A 718 -13.15 23.83 -29.89
N THR A 719 -14.00 23.49 -28.93
CA THR A 719 -14.00 24.04 -27.57
C THR A 719 -13.02 23.31 -26.66
N VAL A 720 -11.75 23.67 -26.78
CA VAL A 720 -10.63 23.07 -26.03
C VAL A 720 -9.63 24.13 -25.56
N SER A 721 -8.81 23.78 -24.56
CA SER A 721 -7.66 24.61 -24.16
C SER A 721 -6.75 24.89 -25.35
N THR A 722 -6.48 26.15 -25.66
CA THR A 722 -5.60 26.55 -26.78
C THR A 722 -4.12 26.60 -26.38
N ALA A 723 -3.83 26.54 -25.08
CA ALA A 723 -2.48 26.55 -24.50
C ALA A 723 -2.32 25.49 -23.40
N THR A 724 -1.08 25.28 -22.94
CA THR A 724 -0.76 24.28 -21.90
C THR A 724 -0.56 24.90 -20.52
N MET A 725 -0.66 24.10 -19.46
CA MET A 725 -0.29 24.52 -18.11
C MET A 725 1.16 24.98 -17.99
N THR A 726 2.05 24.52 -18.88
CA THR A 726 3.45 24.94 -18.92
C THR A 726 3.62 26.34 -19.55
N ASP A 727 2.69 26.76 -20.41
CA ASP A 727 2.73 28.08 -21.04
C ASP A 727 2.40 29.22 -20.06
N LEU A 728 1.76 28.94 -18.92
CA LEU A 728 1.54 29.92 -17.85
C LEU A 728 2.83 30.61 -17.41
N GLN A 729 3.96 29.91 -17.37
CA GLN A 729 5.25 30.50 -16.97
C GLN A 729 5.83 31.48 -17.99
N LYS A 730 5.29 31.52 -19.21
CA LYS A 730 5.72 32.42 -20.28
C LYS A 730 4.81 33.64 -20.41
N ALA A 731 3.71 33.69 -19.66
CA ALA A 731 2.74 34.76 -19.74
C ALA A 731 3.26 36.02 -19.05
N ASP A 732 2.94 37.19 -19.61
CA ASP A 732 3.17 38.48 -18.97
C ASP A 732 1.92 38.90 -18.18
N LEU A 733 0.75 38.42 -18.58
CA LEU A 733 -0.54 38.67 -17.94
C LEU A 733 -1.37 37.38 -17.88
N ILE A 734 -1.91 37.06 -16.70
CA ILE A 734 -2.80 35.93 -16.46
C ILE A 734 -4.15 36.45 -15.98
N LEU A 735 -5.22 36.14 -16.71
CA LEU A 735 -6.60 36.42 -16.31
C LEU A 735 -7.27 35.13 -15.85
N VAL A 736 -7.75 35.08 -14.61
CA VAL A 736 -8.58 33.99 -14.11
C VAL A 736 -10.03 34.47 -14.07
N ILE A 737 -10.91 33.80 -14.82
CA ILE A 737 -12.32 34.17 -14.99
C ILE A 737 -13.18 32.92 -14.76
N ASN A 738 -14.26 33.04 -13.99
CA ASN A 738 -15.16 31.91 -13.68
C ASN A 738 -14.41 30.64 -13.20
N ALA A 739 -13.44 30.79 -12.31
CA ALA A 739 -12.69 29.67 -11.75
C ALA A 739 -12.20 29.95 -10.33
N ASP A 740 -12.54 29.07 -9.38
CA ASP A 740 -11.89 29.01 -8.07
C ASP A 740 -10.86 27.87 -8.04
N THR A 741 -9.65 28.17 -8.49
CA THR A 741 -8.57 27.20 -8.54
C THR A 741 -8.10 26.75 -7.15
N SER A 742 -8.33 27.56 -6.11
CA SER A 742 -7.93 27.25 -4.74
C SER A 742 -8.72 26.09 -4.14
N GLU A 743 -10.00 25.99 -4.49
CA GLU A 743 -10.88 24.91 -4.02
C GLU A 743 -10.79 23.67 -4.93
N HIS A 744 -10.76 23.88 -6.25
CA HIS A 744 -10.98 22.79 -7.22
C HIS A 744 -9.70 22.29 -7.89
N ASN A 745 -8.69 23.15 -8.06
CA ASN A 745 -7.53 22.86 -8.92
C ASN A 745 -6.21 23.41 -8.35
N LEU A 746 -5.86 23.04 -7.12
CA LEU A 746 -4.65 23.52 -6.41
C LEU A 746 -3.37 23.53 -7.28
N ILE A 747 -3.14 22.51 -8.11
CA ILE A 747 -1.92 22.46 -8.94
C ILE A 747 -1.94 23.52 -10.06
N ALA A 748 -3.11 23.86 -10.60
CA ALA A 748 -3.24 25.01 -11.50
C ALA A 748 -2.95 26.32 -10.76
N GLU A 749 -3.49 26.49 -9.54
CA GLU A 749 -3.21 27.63 -8.67
C GLU A 749 -1.70 27.79 -8.40
N LEU A 750 -0.99 26.70 -8.07
CA LEU A 750 0.45 26.73 -7.83
C LEU A 750 1.24 27.16 -9.06
N LYS A 751 0.80 26.78 -10.27
CA LYS A 751 1.43 27.22 -11.52
C LYS A 751 1.19 28.70 -11.79
N ILE A 752 -0.02 29.19 -11.53
CA ILE A 752 -0.37 30.62 -11.63
C ILE A 752 0.49 31.43 -10.65
N LYS A 753 0.55 31.03 -9.37
CA LYS A 753 1.40 31.68 -8.36
C LYS A 753 2.88 31.63 -8.72
N ALA A 754 3.36 30.53 -9.29
CA ALA A 754 4.74 30.41 -9.75
C ALA A 754 5.05 31.38 -10.90
N ALA A 755 4.13 31.54 -11.86
CA ALA A 755 4.27 32.50 -12.95
C ALA A 755 4.22 33.95 -12.45
N GLN A 756 3.30 34.26 -11.53
CA GLN A 756 3.20 35.58 -10.89
C GLN A 756 4.50 35.95 -10.16
N LYS A 757 5.06 35.00 -9.40
CA LYS A 757 6.35 35.19 -8.71
C LYS A 757 7.52 35.47 -9.67
N THR A 758 7.45 35.00 -10.90
CA THR A 758 8.48 35.24 -11.93
C THR A 758 8.24 36.49 -12.78
N GLY A 759 7.16 37.26 -12.50
CA GLY A 759 6.90 38.57 -13.11
C GLY A 759 5.59 38.69 -13.88
N ALA A 760 4.78 37.63 -13.99
CA ALA A 760 3.47 37.75 -14.62
C ALA A 760 2.50 38.58 -13.77
N THR A 761 1.74 39.48 -14.37
CA THR A 761 0.66 40.20 -13.69
C THR A 761 -0.56 39.29 -13.58
N LEU A 762 -1.16 39.17 -12.39
CA LEU A 762 -2.32 38.32 -12.12
C LEU A 762 -3.59 39.16 -11.94
N VAL A 763 -4.56 38.92 -12.82
CA VAL A 763 -5.90 39.51 -12.75
C VAL A 763 -6.92 38.43 -12.40
N ILE A 764 -7.75 38.68 -11.40
CA ILE A 764 -8.85 37.79 -11.01
C ILE A 764 -10.17 38.50 -11.28
N VAL A 765 -11.07 37.86 -12.03
CA VAL A 765 -12.45 38.30 -12.23
C VAL A 765 -13.37 37.34 -11.47
N SER A 766 -13.92 37.80 -10.35
CA SER A 766 -14.84 37.03 -9.51
C SER A 766 -15.65 37.97 -8.62
N SER A 767 -16.93 37.65 -8.41
CA SER A 767 -17.85 38.35 -7.51
C SER A 767 -17.58 38.10 -6.02
N SER A 768 -16.53 37.34 -5.69
CA SER A 768 -16.21 36.94 -4.32
C SER A 768 -14.70 36.93 -4.10
N GLU A 769 -14.27 37.24 -2.88
CA GLU A 769 -12.84 37.24 -2.52
C GLU A 769 -12.34 35.79 -2.32
N ILE A 770 -12.18 35.05 -3.42
CA ILE A 770 -11.59 33.70 -3.38
C ILE A 770 -10.14 33.75 -2.87
N PRO A 771 -9.59 32.67 -2.27
CA PRO A 771 -8.25 32.70 -1.66
C PRO A 771 -7.12 33.20 -2.58
N LEU A 772 -7.22 32.96 -3.89
CA LEU A 772 -6.25 33.42 -4.88
C LEU A 772 -6.21 34.96 -5.04
N VAL A 773 -7.28 35.69 -4.70
CA VAL A 773 -7.34 37.17 -4.80
C VAL A 773 -6.25 37.85 -3.97
N LYS A 774 -5.83 37.25 -2.85
CA LYS A 774 -4.73 37.78 -2.01
C LYS A 774 -3.38 37.86 -2.72
N PHE A 775 -3.25 37.19 -3.86
CA PHE A 775 -2.03 37.16 -4.67
C PHE A 775 -2.19 37.89 -6.00
N SER A 776 -3.37 38.48 -6.28
CA SER A 776 -3.62 39.18 -7.53
C SER A 776 -3.09 40.62 -7.47
N ASP A 777 -2.63 41.10 -8.62
CA ASP A 777 -2.24 42.50 -8.81
C ASP A 777 -3.48 43.37 -9.07
N LEU A 778 -4.53 42.77 -9.65
CA LEU A 778 -5.82 43.40 -9.89
C LEU A 778 -6.97 42.41 -9.64
N TRP A 779 -7.88 42.76 -8.74
CA TRP A 779 -9.15 42.07 -8.58
C TRP A 779 -10.28 42.90 -9.21
N ILE A 780 -11.03 42.25 -10.09
CA ILE A 780 -12.23 42.75 -10.72
C ILE A 780 -13.43 42.06 -10.07
N ASP A 781 -14.05 42.77 -9.13
CA ASP A 781 -15.27 42.36 -8.42
C ASP A 781 -16.50 42.64 -9.31
N ALA A 782 -16.67 41.81 -10.33
CA ALA A 782 -17.81 41.88 -11.25
C ALA A 782 -19.00 41.09 -10.70
N LYS A 783 -20.21 41.66 -10.82
CA LYS A 783 -21.46 40.97 -10.51
C LYS A 783 -21.57 39.66 -11.32
N ARG A 784 -22.11 38.63 -10.68
CA ARG A 784 -22.38 37.33 -11.34
C ARG A 784 -23.23 37.50 -12.58
N GLY A 785 -22.94 36.72 -13.61
CA GLY A 785 -23.70 36.79 -14.87
C GLY A 785 -23.33 37.99 -15.75
N THR A 786 -22.29 38.77 -15.43
CA THR A 786 -21.93 39.97 -16.22
C THR A 786 -20.56 39.93 -16.91
N ASN A 787 -19.84 38.80 -16.88
CA ASN A 787 -18.50 38.69 -17.49
C ASN A 787 -18.51 39.04 -18.98
N THR A 788 -19.56 38.68 -19.71
CA THR A 788 -19.72 38.98 -21.13
C THR A 788 -19.73 40.48 -21.39
N ALA A 789 -20.46 41.25 -20.59
CA ALA A 789 -20.50 42.72 -20.69
C ALA A 789 -19.12 43.32 -20.39
N LEU A 790 -18.44 42.82 -19.36
CA LEU A 790 -17.09 43.25 -18.99
C LEU A 790 -16.10 43.04 -20.15
N ILE A 791 -16.04 41.84 -20.72
CA ILE A 791 -15.07 41.49 -21.77
C ILE A 791 -15.40 42.16 -23.11
N SER A 792 -16.68 42.33 -23.43
CA SER A 792 -17.12 43.08 -24.62
C SER A 792 -16.72 44.56 -24.52
N ALA A 793 -16.88 45.19 -23.35
CA ALA A 793 -16.47 46.57 -23.13
C ALA A 793 -14.95 46.76 -23.24
N VAL A 794 -14.17 45.81 -22.72
CA VAL A 794 -12.71 45.80 -22.91
C VAL A 794 -12.36 45.70 -24.39
N SER A 795 -12.99 44.79 -25.12
CA SER A 795 -12.76 44.61 -26.56
C SER A 795 -13.10 45.88 -27.35
N LYS A 796 -14.24 46.51 -27.05
CA LYS A 796 -14.67 47.79 -27.62
C LYS A 796 -13.66 48.90 -27.34
N ALA A 797 -13.17 49.02 -26.10
CA ALA A 797 -12.17 50.03 -25.74
C ALA A 797 -10.84 49.84 -26.49
N LEU A 798 -10.41 48.59 -26.74
CA LEU A 798 -9.21 48.31 -27.53
C LEU A 798 -9.40 48.66 -29.02
N ILE A 799 -10.61 48.44 -29.57
CA ILE A 799 -10.98 48.85 -30.93
C ILE A 799 -10.92 50.38 -31.05
N ASP A 800 -11.57 51.11 -30.14
CA ASP A 800 -11.61 52.59 -30.14
C ASP A 800 -10.21 53.21 -30.04
N LYS A 801 -9.30 52.55 -29.29
CA LYS A 801 -7.89 52.96 -29.18
C LYS A 801 -7.02 52.56 -30.37
N GLY A 802 -7.57 51.85 -31.35
CA GLY A 802 -6.83 51.39 -32.54
C GLY A 802 -5.83 50.26 -32.25
N LEU A 803 -6.01 49.50 -31.17
CA LEU A 803 -5.07 48.45 -30.71
C LEU A 803 -5.42 47.03 -31.21
N ALA A 804 -6.37 46.92 -32.14
CA ALA A 804 -6.69 45.66 -32.80
C ALA A 804 -5.52 45.20 -33.70
N ASP A 805 -5.15 43.92 -33.63
CA ASP A 805 -4.10 43.33 -34.48
C ASP A 805 -4.64 43.14 -35.91
N ARG A 806 -4.56 44.19 -36.72
CA ARG A 806 -5.08 44.20 -38.10
C ARG A 806 -4.48 43.08 -38.96
N SER A 807 -3.19 42.80 -38.80
CA SER A 807 -2.50 41.76 -39.58
C SER A 807 -3.06 40.38 -39.25
N PHE A 808 -3.28 40.09 -37.97
CA PHE A 808 -3.92 38.85 -37.56
C PHE A 808 -5.38 38.76 -38.02
N ILE A 809 -6.14 39.85 -37.87
CA ILE A 809 -7.56 39.90 -38.21
C ILE A 809 -7.76 39.62 -39.72
N GLU A 810 -7.11 40.39 -40.59
CA GLU A 810 -7.26 40.26 -42.04
C GLU A 810 -6.72 38.91 -42.56
N GLY A 811 -5.57 38.48 -42.03
CA GLY A 811 -4.88 37.28 -42.50
C GLY A 811 -5.49 35.97 -41.99
N ARG A 812 -6.01 35.93 -40.76
CA ARG A 812 -6.32 34.68 -40.05
C ARG A 812 -7.75 34.58 -39.52
N THR A 813 -8.56 35.63 -39.65
CA THR A 813 -9.93 35.64 -39.11
C THR A 813 -10.99 36.05 -40.14
N GLU A 814 -12.26 35.88 -39.77
CA GLU A 814 -13.44 36.35 -40.50
C GLU A 814 -14.52 36.86 -39.52
N GLY A 815 -15.47 37.66 -40.02
CA GLY A 815 -16.59 38.17 -39.21
C GLY A 815 -16.29 39.38 -38.31
N PHE A 816 -15.12 40.00 -38.46
CA PHE A 816 -14.69 41.11 -37.59
C PHE A 816 -15.62 42.34 -37.62
N GLU A 817 -16.07 42.79 -38.79
CA GLU A 817 -16.92 43.98 -38.90
C GLU A 817 -18.27 43.80 -38.19
N ALA A 818 -18.91 42.63 -38.34
CA ALA A 818 -20.16 42.31 -37.64
C ALA A 818 -19.96 42.28 -36.11
N PHE A 819 -18.83 41.73 -35.63
CA PHE A 819 -18.49 41.78 -34.22
C PHE A 819 -18.27 43.22 -33.74
N LYS A 820 -17.51 44.02 -34.49
CA LYS A 820 -17.24 45.43 -34.17
C LYS A 820 -18.52 46.25 -34.06
N GLU A 821 -19.45 46.09 -34.99
CA GLU A 821 -20.78 46.71 -34.93
C GLU A 821 -21.55 46.24 -33.70
N SER A 822 -21.50 44.94 -33.38
CA SER A 822 -22.22 44.39 -32.23
C SER A 822 -21.76 44.95 -30.89
N VAL A 823 -20.49 45.34 -30.74
CA VAL A 823 -19.97 45.90 -29.47
C VAL A 823 -19.97 47.44 -29.44
N ALA A 824 -20.33 48.12 -30.54
CA ALA A 824 -20.22 49.58 -30.66
C ALA A 824 -20.99 50.36 -29.57
N HIS A 825 -22.10 49.79 -29.10
CA HIS A 825 -22.97 50.37 -28.06
C HIS A 825 -22.48 50.10 -26.63
N VAL A 826 -21.46 49.25 -26.43
CA VAL A 826 -20.99 48.81 -25.12
C VAL A 826 -19.79 49.67 -24.69
N ASP A 827 -20.05 50.82 -24.05
CA ASP A 827 -18.98 51.67 -23.51
C ASP A 827 -18.58 51.31 -22.06
N THR A 828 -17.49 51.91 -21.57
CA THR A 828 -16.96 51.66 -20.23
C THR A 828 -17.89 52.14 -19.10
N GLY A 829 -18.74 53.15 -19.36
CA GLY A 829 -19.74 53.64 -18.43
C GLY A 829 -20.87 52.64 -18.22
N MET A 830 -21.46 52.17 -19.33
CA MET A 830 -22.48 51.13 -19.36
C MET A 830 -21.97 49.84 -18.72
N ALA A 831 -20.75 49.42 -19.05
CA ALA A 831 -20.16 48.21 -18.48
C ALA A 831 -19.95 48.32 -16.97
N ALA A 832 -19.47 49.46 -16.47
CA ALA A 832 -19.31 49.70 -15.03
C ALA A 832 -20.65 49.64 -14.28
N GLU A 833 -21.72 50.16 -14.89
CA GLU A 833 -23.07 50.11 -14.32
C GLU A 833 -23.62 48.67 -14.25
N ILE A 834 -23.56 47.96 -15.38
CA ILE A 834 -24.04 46.57 -15.51
C ILE A 834 -23.27 45.65 -14.57
N THR A 835 -21.94 45.69 -14.66
CA THR A 835 -21.06 44.76 -13.93
C THR A 835 -20.90 45.15 -12.47
N GLY A 836 -21.19 46.40 -12.09
CA GLY A 836 -20.87 46.94 -10.77
C GLY A 836 -19.38 47.19 -10.54
N VAL A 837 -18.53 46.94 -11.54
CA VAL A 837 -17.08 47.17 -11.43
C VAL A 837 -16.81 48.66 -11.39
N ARG A 838 -15.95 49.10 -10.46
CA ARG A 838 -15.52 50.50 -10.41
C ARG A 838 -14.80 50.90 -11.70
N LYS A 839 -15.11 52.09 -12.22
CA LYS A 839 -14.55 52.61 -13.48
C LYS A 839 -13.02 52.59 -13.50
N ASP A 840 -12.36 52.97 -12.41
CA ASP A 840 -10.90 52.98 -12.30
C ASP A 840 -10.28 51.57 -12.42
N ARG A 841 -10.95 50.55 -11.87
CA ARG A 841 -10.53 49.14 -12.01
C ARG A 841 -10.72 48.62 -13.43
N LEU A 842 -11.82 48.98 -14.08
CA LEU A 842 -12.07 48.65 -15.49
C LEU A 842 -11.03 49.29 -16.41
N GLU A 843 -10.72 50.56 -16.19
CA GLU A 843 -9.68 51.27 -16.94
C GLU A 843 -8.29 50.65 -16.73
N ALA A 844 -7.96 50.22 -15.50
CA ALA A 844 -6.74 49.49 -15.21
C ALA A 844 -6.65 48.16 -15.99
N LEU A 845 -7.75 47.39 -16.04
CA LEU A 845 -7.81 46.16 -16.84
C LEU A 845 -7.59 46.45 -18.33
N ILE A 846 -8.25 47.47 -18.88
CA ILE A 846 -8.06 47.90 -20.27
C ILE A 846 -6.60 48.30 -20.49
N GLY A 847 -5.99 49.03 -19.55
CA GLY A 847 -4.59 49.44 -19.60
C GLY A 847 -3.63 48.25 -19.70
N LEU A 848 -3.81 47.23 -18.86
CA LEU A 848 -3.00 46.00 -18.89
C LEU A 848 -3.12 45.27 -20.24
N LEU A 849 -4.32 45.22 -20.80
CA LEU A 849 -4.57 44.53 -22.08
C LEU A 849 -4.18 45.36 -23.32
N SER A 850 -3.91 46.66 -23.16
CA SER A 850 -3.56 47.59 -24.23
C SER A 850 -2.14 47.39 -24.78
N ASN A 851 -1.25 46.69 -24.07
CA ASN A 851 0.09 46.39 -24.57
C ASN A 851 0.05 45.26 -25.63
N PRO A 852 0.33 45.55 -26.92
CA PRO A 852 0.24 44.55 -27.99
C PRO A 852 1.27 43.42 -27.85
N ASP A 853 2.41 43.68 -27.20
CA ASP A 853 3.49 42.69 -27.04
C ASP A 853 3.29 41.78 -25.82
N ALA A 854 2.38 42.15 -24.90
CA ALA A 854 2.11 41.36 -23.71
C ALA A 854 1.47 40.01 -24.07
N LYS A 855 2.06 38.94 -23.54
CA LYS A 855 1.55 37.58 -23.67
C LYS A 855 0.46 37.33 -22.64
N VAL A 856 -0.74 37.03 -23.12
CA VAL A 856 -1.94 36.94 -22.26
C VAL A 856 -2.49 35.52 -22.22
N MET A 857 -2.57 34.97 -21.02
CA MET A 857 -3.18 33.69 -20.74
C MET A 857 -4.50 33.88 -19.99
N VAL A 858 -5.56 33.25 -20.46
CA VAL A 858 -6.85 33.18 -19.75
C VAL A 858 -7.03 31.79 -19.17
N VAL A 859 -7.39 31.71 -17.89
CA VAL A 859 -7.77 30.47 -17.20
C VAL A 859 -9.25 30.57 -16.89
N TYR A 860 -10.03 29.62 -17.42
CA TYR A 860 -11.49 29.62 -17.33
C TYR A 860 -12.00 28.22 -16.99
N SER A 861 -12.95 28.10 -16.06
CA SER A 861 -13.60 26.80 -15.78
C SER A 861 -14.91 26.70 -16.54
N ILE A 862 -14.98 25.79 -17.53
CA ILE A 862 -16.17 25.63 -18.36
C ILE A 862 -17.33 24.98 -17.62
N ASP A 863 -17.00 24.13 -16.64
CA ASP A 863 -17.98 23.39 -15.84
C ASP A 863 -18.42 24.20 -14.59
N SER A 864 -17.82 25.36 -14.33
CA SER A 864 -18.25 26.27 -13.26
C SER A 864 -19.46 27.08 -13.70
N VAL A 865 -20.51 27.10 -12.88
CA VAL A 865 -21.73 27.89 -13.11
C VAL A 865 -21.81 29.14 -12.23
N TRP A 866 -20.87 29.31 -11.29
CA TRP A 866 -20.98 30.30 -10.22
C TRP A 866 -20.87 31.75 -10.69
N GLU A 867 -19.85 32.04 -11.50
CA GLU A 867 -19.62 33.39 -12.06
C GLU A 867 -20.08 33.48 -13.53
N LYS A 868 -20.53 32.35 -14.10
CA LYS A 868 -20.75 32.19 -15.53
C LYS A 868 -21.77 33.20 -16.05
N SER A 869 -21.49 33.78 -17.22
CA SER A 869 -22.47 34.55 -18.00
C SER A 869 -22.66 33.94 -19.37
N ARG A 870 -23.83 34.14 -19.99
CA ARG A 870 -24.06 33.63 -21.32
C ARG A 870 -23.05 34.22 -22.30
N ASN A 871 -22.47 33.38 -23.13
CA ASN A 871 -21.49 33.76 -24.15
C ASN A 871 -20.17 34.36 -23.62
N ASP A 872 -19.82 34.20 -22.34
CA ASP A 872 -18.56 34.72 -21.80
C ASP A 872 -17.34 34.14 -22.50
N LEU A 873 -17.39 32.84 -22.80
CA LEU A 873 -16.29 32.16 -23.47
C LEU A 873 -16.10 32.67 -24.90
N GLN A 874 -17.18 32.95 -25.62
CA GLN A 874 -17.14 33.58 -26.95
C GLN A 874 -16.57 35.00 -26.86
N ALA A 875 -16.95 35.79 -25.84
CA ALA A 875 -16.38 37.12 -25.63
C ALA A 875 -14.87 37.06 -25.37
N ILE A 876 -14.41 36.08 -24.59
CA ILE A 876 -12.97 35.81 -24.38
C ILE A 876 -12.29 35.40 -25.71
N GLY A 877 -12.93 34.54 -26.50
CA GLY A 877 -12.44 34.14 -27.82
C GLY A 877 -12.25 35.33 -28.76
N ASN A 878 -13.23 36.24 -28.79
CA ASN A 878 -13.18 37.49 -29.55
C ASN A 878 -12.02 38.36 -29.10
N LEU A 879 -11.85 38.57 -27.78
CA LEU A 879 -10.73 39.35 -27.23
C LEU A 879 -9.36 38.78 -27.63
N LEU A 880 -9.19 37.46 -27.58
CA LEU A 880 -7.94 36.80 -27.95
C LEU A 880 -7.64 36.93 -29.45
N MET A 881 -8.65 36.80 -30.32
CA MET A 881 -8.48 37.02 -31.77
C MET A 881 -8.25 38.49 -32.12
N LEU A 882 -9.00 39.40 -31.50
CA LEU A 882 -8.87 40.86 -31.67
C LEU A 882 -7.43 41.33 -31.45
N THR A 883 -6.75 40.70 -30.48
CA THR A 883 -5.39 41.06 -30.08
C THR A 883 -4.31 40.12 -30.64
N GLY A 884 -4.68 39.19 -31.53
CA GLY A 884 -3.73 38.26 -32.14
C GLY A 884 -3.03 37.31 -31.16
N ARG A 885 -3.64 37.04 -30.00
CA ARG A 885 -3.12 36.24 -28.88
C ARG A 885 -3.59 34.79 -28.94
N VAL A 886 -3.65 34.22 -30.13
CA VAL A 886 -4.06 32.83 -30.39
C VAL A 886 -2.96 32.08 -31.16
N GLY A 887 -2.63 30.85 -30.73
CA GLY A 887 -1.65 30.00 -31.42
C GLY A 887 -0.19 30.41 -31.24
N LYS A 888 0.11 31.27 -30.25
CA LYS A 888 1.45 31.76 -29.90
C LYS A 888 1.84 31.29 -28.48
N PRO A 889 3.11 30.96 -28.19
CA PRO A 889 3.53 30.59 -26.84
C PRO A 889 3.23 31.69 -25.81
N GLY A 890 2.82 31.30 -24.61
CA GLY A 890 2.42 32.23 -23.54
C GLY A 890 1.12 32.99 -23.80
N ASN A 891 0.40 32.67 -24.88
CA ASN A 891 -0.88 33.27 -25.21
C ASN A 891 -1.97 32.21 -25.36
N GLY A 892 -3.19 32.54 -24.97
CA GLY A 892 -4.37 31.74 -25.25
C GLY A 892 -5.20 31.44 -24.00
N LEU A 893 -5.80 30.27 -23.99
CA LEU A 893 -6.87 29.89 -23.07
C LEU A 893 -6.59 28.49 -22.51
N ILE A 894 -6.75 28.34 -21.20
CA ILE A 894 -6.81 27.06 -20.49
C ILE A 894 -8.23 26.89 -19.98
N LEU A 895 -8.90 25.84 -20.45
CA LEU A 895 -10.22 25.43 -20.02
C LEU A 895 -10.12 24.37 -18.94
N LEU A 896 -10.33 24.75 -17.70
CA LEU A 896 -10.48 23.82 -16.58
C LEU A 896 -11.82 23.09 -16.68
N ARG A 897 -11.79 21.81 -16.31
CA ARG A 897 -12.94 20.90 -16.24
C ARG A 897 -13.02 20.24 -14.86
N ASP A 898 -14.14 19.62 -14.53
CA ASP A 898 -14.35 19.02 -13.22
C ASP A 898 -13.53 17.75 -13.00
N PHE A 899 -13.50 16.87 -14.01
CA PHE A 899 -12.99 15.51 -13.83
C PHE A 899 -11.73 15.23 -14.64
N ALA A 900 -10.92 14.29 -14.15
CA ALA A 900 -9.62 13.94 -14.70
C ALA A 900 -9.63 13.62 -16.20
N ASN A 901 -10.70 12.96 -16.69
CA ASN A 901 -10.85 12.61 -18.10
C ASN A 901 -12.06 13.28 -18.80
N SER A 902 -12.57 14.41 -18.27
CA SER A 902 -13.67 15.15 -18.93
C SER A 902 -13.32 15.57 -20.35
N GLN A 903 -12.04 15.88 -20.61
CA GLN A 903 -11.55 16.20 -21.95
C GLN A 903 -11.55 14.95 -22.86
N GLY A 904 -11.23 13.78 -22.30
CA GLY A 904 -11.25 12.49 -23.00
C GLY A 904 -12.65 12.08 -23.49
N LEU A 905 -13.71 12.39 -22.74
CA LEU A 905 -15.10 12.15 -23.18
C LEU A 905 -15.35 12.70 -24.58
N ILE A 906 -15.02 13.97 -24.79
CA ILE A 906 -15.29 14.66 -26.05
C ILE A 906 -14.27 14.23 -27.12
N ASP A 907 -12.99 14.09 -26.75
CA ASP A 907 -11.94 13.63 -27.67
C ASP A 907 -12.28 12.27 -28.30
N MET A 908 -12.89 11.37 -27.52
CA MET A 908 -13.29 10.04 -27.95
C MET A 908 -14.68 10.01 -28.60
N GLY A 909 -15.43 11.10 -28.59
CA GLY A 909 -16.75 11.22 -29.22
C GLY A 909 -17.91 10.72 -28.35
N VAL A 910 -17.79 10.76 -27.03
CA VAL A 910 -18.89 10.48 -26.08
C VAL A 910 -19.77 11.72 -25.93
N ASP A 911 -20.36 12.13 -27.05
CA ASP A 911 -21.28 13.27 -27.14
C ASP A 911 -22.11 13.11 -28.43
N PRO A 912 -23.41 13.44 -28.44
CA PRO A 912 -24.23 13.31 -29.64
C PRO A 912 -23.76 14.21 -30.81
N LYS A 913 -23.04 15.30 -30.55
CA LYS A 913 -22.56 16.26 -31.56
C LYS A 913 -21.25 15.83 -32.22
N TYR A 914 -20.47 14.96 -31.59
CA TYR A 914 -19.11 14.63 -32.05
C TYR A 914 -18.83 13.13 -32.21
N LEU A 915 -18.19 12.79 -33.33
CA LEU A 915 -17.37 11.60 -33.50
C LEU A 915 -15.94 11.87 -33.01
N PRO A 916 -15.11 10.82 -32.78
CA PRO A 916 -13.74 10.99 -32.29
C PRO A 916 -12.94 12.05 -33.04
N GLY A 917 -12.28 12.94 -32.30
CA GLY A 917 -11.51 14.05 -32.86
C GLY A 917 -12.35 15.23 -33.36
N TYR A 918 -13.47 15.53 -32.69
CA TYR A 918 -14.34 16.68 -32.97
C TYR A 918 -14.96 16.65 -34.37
N VAL A 919 -15.24 15.45 -34.89
CA VAL A 919 -15.86 15.31 -36.21
C VAL A 919 -17.38 15.49 -36.07
N THR A 920 -17.90 16.54 -36.69
CA THR A 920 -19.32 16.91 -36.72
C THR A 920 -20.05 16.30 -37.91
N ALA A 921 -21.40 16.31 -37.86
CA ALA A 921 -22.24 15.64 -38.87
C ALA A 921 -22.17 16.26 -40.27
N ASP A 922 -21.80 17.54 -40.36
CA ASP A 922 -21.56 18.27 -41.62
C ASP A 922 -20.22 17.92 -42.28
N ASN A 923 -19.27 17.33 -41.54
CA ASN A 923 -17.99 16.87 -42.08
C ASN A 923 -18.10 15.48 -42.73
N GLY A 924 -18.75 15.41 -43.89
CA GLY A 924 -19.00 14.17 -44.62
C GLY A 924 -17.75 13.35 -44.94
N ALA A 925 -16.62 14.01 -45.25
CA ALA A 925 -15.36 13.33 -45.57
C ALA A 925 -14.74 12.65 -44.34
N ALA A 926 -14.69 13.33 -43.20
CA ALA A 926 -14.17 12.74 -41.96
C ALA A 926 -15.10 11.65 -41.42
N MET A 927 -16.42 11.85 -41.50
CA MET A 927 -17.40 10.83 -41.15
C MET A 927 -17.26 9.58 -42.02
N ALA A 928 -17.09 9.72 -43.35
CA ALA A 928 -16.88 8.58 -44.25
C ALA A 928 -15.58 7.82 -43.93
N ARG A 929 -14.51 8.52 -43.53
CA ARG A 929 -13.25 7.90 -43.09
C ARG A 929 -13.45 7.04 -41.84
N ILE A 930 -14.13 7.55 -40.83
CA ILE A 930 -14.42 6.80 -39.59
C ILE A 930 -15.37 5.63 -39.90
N GLY A 931 -16.39 5.86 -40.73
CA GLY A 931 -17.31 4.80 -41.16
C GLY A 931 -16.61 3.65 -41.89
N LYS A 932 -15.64 3.96 -42.76
CA LYS A 932 -14.78 2.95 -43.41
C LYS A 932 -13.94 2.17 -42.40
N LEU A 933 -13.37 2.85 -41.40
CA LEU A 933 -12.59 2.21 -40.34
C LEU A 933 -13.43 1.23 -39.52
N TRP A 934 -14.67 1.62 -39.18
CA TRP A 934 -15.59 0.79 -38.39
C TRP A 934 -16.40 -0.21 -39.23
N LYS A 935 -16.31 -0.14 -40.56
CA LYS A 935 -17.16 -0.90 -41.50
C LYS A 935 -18.65 -0.66 -41.28
N THR A 936 -19.00 0.60 -41.00
CA THR A 936 -20.34 1.03 -40.59
C THR A 936 -20.73 2.27 -41.36
N ASP A 937 -21.91 2.26 -42.00
CA ASP A 937 -22.46 3.48 -42.60
C ASP A 937 -22.97 4.42 -41.53
N LEU A 938 -22.16 5.43 -41.22
CA LEU A 938 -22.44 6.44 -40.20
C LEU A 938 -23.46 7.49 -40.63
N ARG A 939 -23.71 7.68 -41.94
CA ARG A 939 -24.68 8.68 -42.42
C ARG A 939 -26.11 8.39 -41.94
N GLY A 940 -26.44 7.11 -41.78
CA GLY A 940 -27.73 6.67 -41.25
C GLY A 940 -27.85 6.76 -39.72
N VAL A 941 -26.73 6.89 -39.00
CA VAL A 941 -26.68 6.78 -37.52
C VAL A 941 -26.30 8.10 -36.86
N PHE A 942 -25.21 8.73 -37.29
CA PHE A 942 -24.67 9.96 -36.69
C PHE A 942 -25.42 11.20 -37.18
N LYS A 943 -26.65 11.34 -36.67
CA LYS A 943 -27.50 12.52 -36.86
C LYS A 943 -27.54 13.32 -35.56
N PRO A 944 -27.67 14.65 -35.62
CA PRO A 944 -27.84 15.46 -34.42
C PRO A 944 -29.03 14.96 -33.58
N VAL A 945 -28.80 14.76 -32.29
CA VAL A 945 -29.83 14.37 -31.32
C VAL A 945 -29.71 15.27 -30.10
N ASP A 946 -30.85 15.74 -29.59
CA ASP A 946 -30.95 16.31 -28.25
C ASP A 946 -31.30 15.18 -27.26
N LEU A 947 -30.27 14.60 -26.67
CA LEU A 947 -30.42 13.45 -25.76
C LEU A 947 -31.17 13.86 -24.48
N ARG A 948 -30.98 15.09 -24.00
CA ARG A 948 -31.69 15.58 -22.82
C ARG A 948 -33.19 15.68 -23.09
N ASP A 949 -33.57 16.29 -24.22
CA ASP A 949 -34.97 16.35 -24.66
C ASP A 949 -35.58 14.96 -24.84
N ALA A 950 -34.81 14.03 -25.43
CA ALA A 950 -35.26 12.65 -25.62
C ALA A 950 -35.52 11.92 -24.30
N MET A 951 -34.70 12.16 -23.27
CA MET A 951 -34.88 11.60 -21.93
C MET A 951 -36.08 12.25 -21.21
N GLU A 952 -36.17 13.59 -21.24
CA GLU A 952 -37.26 14.33 -20.57
C GLU A 952 -38.65 14.07 -21.17
N LYS A 953 -38.71 13.61 -22.43
CA LYS A 953 -39.95 13.25 -23.15
C LYS A 953 -40.16 11.73 -23.27
N ASP A 954 -39.50 10.93 -22.43
CA ASP A 954 -39.67 9.46 -22.33
C ASP A 954 -39.47 8.71 -23.66
N ARG A 955 -38.65 9.24 -24.58
CA ARG A 955 -38.31 8.59 -25.85
C ARG A 955 -37.23 7.50 -25.66
N ILE A 956 -36.48 7.57 -24.57
CA ILE A 956 -35.49 6.57 -24.19
C ILE A 956 -36.18 5.45 -23.38
N LYS A 957 -36.20 4.24 -23.94
CA LYS A 957 -36.79 3.03 -23.36
C LYS A 957 -35.76 2.10 -22.73
N ALA A 958 -34.49 2.21 -23.09
CA ALA A 958 -33.42 1.50 -22.40
C ALA A 958 -32.19 2.37 -22.17
N MET A 959 -31.54 2.17 -21.02
CA MET A 959 -30.34 2.89 -20.64
C MET A 959 -29.24 1.93 -20.18
N LEU A 960 -28.03 2.18 -20.66
CA LEU A 960 -26.82 1.52 -20.20
C LEU A 960 -25.89 2.60 -19.62
N ILE A 961 -25.73 2.61 -18.29
CA ILE A 961 -25.06 3.68 -17.56
C ILE A 961 -23.75 3.16 -16.97
N PHE A 962 -22.60 3.71 -17.40
CA PHE A 962 -21.28 3.35 -16.88
C PHE A 962 -20.74 4.43 -15.94
N GLY A 963 -20.70 4.12 -14.65
CA GLY A 963 -19.93 4.85 -13.62
C GLY A 963 -20.45 6.24 -13.23
N GLU A 964 -21.74 6.50 -13.43
CA GLU A 964 -22.42 7.77 -13.09
C GLU A 964 -23.65 7.53 -12.20
N ASP A 965 -23.92 8.48 -11.30
CA ASP A 965 -25.01 8.43 -10.33
C ASP A 965 -25.90 9.70 -10.36
N PRO A 966 -26.73 9.87 -11.40
CA PRO A 966 -27.64 11.01 -11.54
C PRO A 966 -28.68 11.17 -10.42
N LEU A 967 -29.07 10.10 -9.71
CA LEU A 967 -30.10 10.18 -8.67
C LEU A 967 -29.63 10.79 -7.36
N VAL A 968 -28.34 10.73 -7.00
CA VAL A 968 -27.85 11.46 -5.81
C VAL A 968 -27.99 12.98 -5.99
N ALA A 969 -27.77 13.45 -7.21
CA ALA A 969 -27.87 14.84 -7.59
C ALA A 969 -29.32 15.35 -7.69
N THR A 970 -30.26 14.48 -8.05
CA THR A 970 -31.62 14.90 -8.42
C THR A 970 -32.66 14.03 -7.74
N SER A 971 -33.60 14.67 -7.03
CA SER A 971 -34.88 14.05 -6.68
C SER A 971 -35.76 13.81 -7.92
N ASN A 972 -35.31 14.20 -9.12
CA ASN A 972 -36.02 14.04 -10.37
C ASN A 972 -35.80 12.64 -10.94
N LEU A 973 -36.69 11.72 -10.55
CA LEU A 973 -36.88 10.43 -11.23
C LEU A 973 -37.07 10.57 -12.74
N LYS A 974 -37.41 11.76 -13.29
CA LYS A 974 -37.64 11.98 -14.73
C LYS A 974 -36.48 11.55 -15.65
N PHE A 975 -35.22 11.57 -15.21
CA PHE A 975 -34.10 11.14 -16.07
C PHE A 975 -33.95 9.61 -16.20
N LEU A 976 -34.60 8.83 -15.33
CA LEU A 976 -34.63 7.36 -15.38
C LEU A 976 -36.06 6.80 -15.53
N GLY A 977 -37.07 7.54 -15.11
CA GLY A 977 -38.44 7.09 -14.85
C GLY A 977 -39.30 6.86 -16.09
N GLY A 978 -38.74 7.05 -17.29
CA GLY A 978 -39.38 6.72 -18.57
C GLY A 978 -38.82 5.48 -19.28
N ALA A 979 -37.74 4.89 -18.75
CA ALA A 979 -37.09 3.73 -19.34
C ALA A 979 -37.71 2.41 -18.86
N ASP A 980 -37.95 1.48 -19.79
CA ASP A 980 -38.47 0.13 -19.53
C ASP A 980 -37.36 -0.85 -19.07
N PHE A 981 -36.10 -0.44 -19.21
CA PHE A 981 -34.94 -1.22 -18.80
C PHE A 981 -33.71 -0.34 -18.50
N VAL A 982 -33.13 -0.49 -17.33
CA VAL A 982 -31.90 0.21 -16.92
C VAL A 982 -30.84 -0.78 -16.45
N ALA A 983 -29.67 -0.76 -17.08
CA ALA A 983 -28.49 -1.48 -16.63
C ALA A 983 -27.41 -0.51 -16.17
N VAL A 984 -26.89 -0.72 -14.97
CA VAL A 984 -25.85 0.12 -14.35
C VAL A 984 -24.56 -0.69 -14.23
N VAL A 985 -23.47 -0.11 -14.74
CA VAL A 985 -22.11 -0.61 -14.60
C VAL A 985 -21.36 0.33 -13.66
N ASP A 986 -21.27 0.01 -12.38
CA ASP A 986 -20.63 0.84 -11.37
C ASP A 986 -19.92 -0.03 -10.32
N SER A 987 -18.95 0.52 -9.59
CA SER A 987 -18.23 -0.20 -8.54
C SER A 987 -19.02 -0.23 -7.23
N PHE A 988 -19.93 0.72 -7.01
CA PHE A 988 -20.72 0.83 -5.79
C PHE A 988 -22.22 0.77 -6.12
N VAL A 989 -23.00 0.21 -5.20
CA VAL A 989 -24.48 0.24 -5.31
C VAL A 989 -24.96 1.66 -4.99
N SER A 990 -24.93 2.50 -6.01
CA SER A 990 -25.32 3.91 -5.98
C SER A 990 -26.85 4.08 -5.93
N ALA A 991 -27.34 5.32 -5.74
CA ALA A 991 -28.79 5.57 -5.78
C ALA A 991 -29.37 5.16 -7.14
N THR A 992 -28.64 5.46 -8.23
CA THR A 992 -28.99 5.03 -9.59
C THR A 992 -28.97 3.51 -9.74
N ALA A 993 -28.01 2.82 -9.14
CA ALA A 993 -27.97 1.35 -9.14
C ALA A 993 -29.18 0.73 -8.41
N MET A 994 -29.67 1.34 -7.32
CA MET A 994 -30.82 0.80 -6.57
C MET A 994 -32.12 0.79 -7.39
N GLU A 995 -32.26 1.72 -8.33
CA GLU A 995 -33.40 1.82 -9.25
C GLU A 995 -33.21 1.00 -10.54
N ALA A 996 -32.04 0.40 -10.77
CA ALA A 996 -31.75 -0.35 -11.99
C ALA A 996 -32.41 -1.74 -12.01
N ASP A 997 -32.51 -2.33 -13.21
CA ASP A 997 -32.91 -3.73 -13.40
C ASP A 997 -31.71 -4.69 -13.33
N VAL A 998 -30.53 -4.21 -13.72
CA VAL A 998 -29.29 -4.97 -13.70
C VAL A 998 -28.16 -4.13 -13.14
N PHE A 999 -27.35 -4.73 -12.29
CA PHE A 999 -26.12 -4.16 -11.78
C PHE A 999 -24.92 -5.04 -12.18
N LEU A 1000 -23.94 -4.44 -12.83
CA LEU A 1000 -22.69 -5.07 -13.24
C LEU A 1000 -21.52 -4.37 -12.51
N PRO A 1001 -20.77 -5.06 -11.64
CA PRO A 1001 -19.65 -4.47 -10.93
C PRO A 1001 -18.54 -3.94 -11.87
N ALA A 1002 -18.32 -2.63 -11.87
CA ALA A 1002 -17.26 -1.99 -12.65
C ALA A 1002 -15.87 -2.15 -12.01
N SER A 1003 -14.82 -2.17 -12.84
CA SER A 1003 -13.44 -1.98 -12.40
C SER A 1003 -13.19 -0.52 -12.01
N LEU A 1004 -12.44 -0.33 -10.92
CA LEU A 1004 -11.98 0.98 -10.47
C LEU A 1004 -10.82 1.49 -11.37
N PRO A 1005 -10.50 2.79 -11.36
CA PRO A 1005 -9.36 3.29 -12.13
C PRO A 1005 -8.02 2.63 -11.80
N ILE A 1006 -7.82 2.17 -10.56
CA ILE A 1006 -6.62 1.42 -10.14
C ILE A 1006 -6.58 -0.02 -10.67
N GLU A 1007 -7.67 -0.49 -11.25
CA GLU A 1007 -7.81 -1.83 -11.84
C GLU A 1007 -7.87 -1.81 -13.36
N SER A 1008 -7.96 -0.63 -13.98
CA SER A 1008 -7.95 -0.45 -15.43
C SER A 1008 -6.58 0.04 -15.90
N GLU A 1009 -6.24 -0.27 -17.15
CA GLU A 1009 -5.11 0.34 -17.87
C GLU A 1009 -5.59 1.12 -19.10
N GLY A 1010 -4.82 2.10 -19.55
CA GLY A 1010 -5.19 2.92 -20.71
C GLY A 1010 -4.59 4.32 -20.65
N SER A 1011 -5.37 5.33 -21.05
CA SER A 1011 -4.97 6.73 -20.99
C SER A 1011 -6.09 7.68 -20.57
N TYR A 1012 -5.72 8.79 -19.93
CA TYR A 1012 -6.57 9.94 -19.65
C TYR A 1012 -6.04 11.18 -20.35
N THR A 1013 -6.94 12.11 -20.65
CA THR A 1013 -6.63 13.41 -21.23
C THR A 1013 -6.97 14.53 -20.25
N ALA A 1014 -5.94 15.25 -19.81
CA ALA A 1014 -6.07 16.39 -18.92
C ALA A 1014 -6.72 17.61 -19.61
N CYS A 1015 -7.14 18.60 -18.82
CA CYS A 1015 -7.77 19.84 -19.28
C CYS A 1015 -6.97 20.61 -20.33
N ASP A 1016 -5.65 20.55 -20.24
CA ASP A 1016 -4.72 21.17 -21.17
C ASP A 1016 -4.28 20.21 -22.28
N ARG A 1017 -5.07 19.17 -22.58
CA ARG A 1017 -4.90 18.20 -23.68
C ARG A 1017 -3.67 17.31 -23.59
N ARG A 1018 -3.10 17.16 -22.39
CA ARG A 1018 -2.04 16.18 -22.19
C ARG A 1018 -2.62 14.78 -22.02
N VAL A 1019 -2.18 13.86 -22.87
CA VAL A 1019 -2.57 12.45 -22.80
C VAL A 1019 -1.57 11.71 -21.91
N GLN A 1020 -2.06 11.12 -20.82
CA GLN A 1020 -1.25 10.47 -19.81
C GLN A 1020 -1.68 9.03 -19.65
N LYS A 1021 -0.71 8.12 -19.57
CA LYS A 1021 -0.97 6.70 -19.35
C LYS A 1021 -1.42 6.47 -17.92
N ILE A 1022 -2.46 5.66 -17.75
CA ILE A 1022 -2.88 5.12 -16.46
C ILE A 1022 -2.40 3.68 -16.37
N ALA A 1023 -1.68 3.37 -15.28
CA ALA A 1023 -1.20 2.03 -15.01
C ALA A 1023 -2.19 1.30 -14.12
N ARG A 1024 -2.48 0.04 -14.47
CA ARG A 1024 -3.21 -0.89 -13.61
C ARG A 1024 -2.34 -1.26 -12.40
N VAL A 1025 -2.86 -1.00 -11.21
CA VAL A 1025 -2.19 -1.29 -9.93
C VAL A 1025 -2.57 -2.68 -9.42
N PHE A 1026 -3.84 -3.07 -9.58
CA PHE A 1026 -4.36 -4.37 -9.15
C PHE A 1026 -5.21 -5.00 -10.26
N PRO A 1027 -5.36 -6.34 -10.31
CA PRO A 1027 -6.40 -6.96 -11.12
C PRO A 1027 -7.81 -6.59 -10.61
N PRO A 1028 -8.85 -6.61 -11.46
CA PRO A 1028 -10.22 -6.27 -11.05
C PRO A 1028 -10.76 -7.26 -10.02
N ARG A 1029 -11.16 -6.76 -8.84
CA ARG A 1029 -11.70 -7.61 -7.76
C ARG A 1029 -13.00 -8.35 -8.12
N ALA A 1030 -13.82 -7.77 -9.00
CA ALA A 1030 -15.05 -8.40 -9.47
C ALA A 1030 -14.81 -9.45 -10.57
N GLY A 1031 -13.56 -9.67 -10.97
CA GLY A 1031 -13.14 -10.66 -11.96
C GLY A 1031 -13.25 -10.21 -13.42
N LYS A 1032 -13.78 -9.01 -13.71
CA LYS A 1032 -13.82 -8.42 -15.06
C LYS A 1032 -13.47 -6.93 -15.05
N GLU A 1033 -12.72 -6.49 -16.06
CA GLU A 1033 -12.53 -5.08 -16.39
C GLU A 1033 -13.72 -4.52 -17.18
N ASN A 1034 -13.93 -3.20 -17.16
CA ASN A 1034 -15.05 -2.57 -17.89
C ASN A 1034 -15.06 -2.90 -19.38
N MET A 1035 -13.88 -3.02 -20.01
CA MET A 1035 -13.75 -3.41 -21.41
C MET A 1035 -14.25 -4.85 -21.66
N GLU A 1036 -14.00 -5.77 -20.73
CA GLU A 1036 -14.48 -7.15 -20.82
C GLU A 1036 -15.99 -7.25 -20.63
N ILE A 1037 -16.57 -6.40 -19.78
CA ILE A 1037 -18.03 -6.27 -19.63
C ILE A 1037 -18.65 -5.83 -20.95
N LEU A 1038 -18.09 -4.78 -21.57
CA LEU A 1038 -18.57 -4.26 -22.85
C LEU A 1038 -18.45 -5.29 -23.98
N ASN A 1039 -17.30 -5.97 -24.08
CA ASN A 1039 -17.08 -7.03 -25.06
C ASN A 1039 -18.05 -8.20 -24.85
N GLY A 1040 -18.28 -8.61 -23.60
CA GLY A 1040 -19.25 -9.65 -23.27
C GLY A 1040 -20.67 -9.28 -23.68
N LEU A 1041 -21.09 -8.02 -23.49
CA LEU A 1041 -22.39 -7.53 -23.99
C LEU A 1041 -22.45 -7.59 -25.52
N ALA A 1042 -21.41 -7.13 -26.23
CA ALA A 1042 -21.35 -7.17 -27.69
C ALA A 1042 -21.46 -8.60 -28.23
N GLU A 1043 -20.73 -9.55 -27.64
CA GLU A 1043 -20.78 -10.97 -28.01
C GLU A 1043 -22.18 -11.56 -27.80
N LYS A 1044 -22.81 -11.31 -26.64
CA LYS A 1044 -24.15 -11.82 -26.33
C LYS A 1044 -25.24 -11.21 -27.22
N MET A 1045 -25.04 -9.99 -27.72
CA MET A 1045 -25.93 -9.34 -28.69
C MET A 1045 -25.63 -9.73 -30.14
N GLY A 1046 -24.57 -10.48 -30.41
CA GLY A 1046 -24.16 -10.87 -31.77
C GLY A 1046 -23.66 -9.70 -32.62
N ILE A 1047 -23.15 -8.64 -32.00
CA ILE A 1047 -22.58 -7.47 -32.68
C ILE A 1047 -21.05 -7.44 -32.58
N PRO A 1048 -20.34 -6.77 -33.51
CA PRO A 1048 -18.88 -6.76 -33.49
C PRO A 1048 -18.31 -6.17 -32.19
N VAL A 1049 -17.39 -6.89 -31.55
CA VAL A 1049 -16.68 -6.41 -30.37
C VAL A 1049 -15.92 -5.11 -30.69
N PRO A 1050 -16.05 -4.05 -29.87
CA PRO A 1050 -15.41 -2.77 -30.14
C PRO A 1050 -13.87 -2.83 -30.23
N GLY A 1051 -13.23 -3.68 -29.43
CA GLY A 1051 -11.78 -3.93 -29.43
C GLY A 1051 -11.37 -5.03 -28.45
N LYS A 1052 -10.26 -5.73 -28.71
CA LYS A 1052 -9.83 -6.90 -27.90
C LYS A 1052 -8.88 -6.53 -26.77
N THR A 1053 -7.94 -5.62 -27.04
CA THR A 1053 -6.95 -5.15 -26.05
C THR A 1053 -6.93 -3.63 -26.02
N VAL A 1054 -6.45 -3.06 -24.91
CA VAL A 1054 -6.24 -1.61 -24.78
C VAL A 1054 -5.32 -1.09 -25.90
N LYS A 1055 -4.29 -1.86 -26.27
CA LYS A 1055 -3.36 -1.49 -27.34
C LYS A 1055 -4.02 -1.45 -28.73
N ASP A 1056 -4.92 -2.39 -29.01
CA ASP A 1056 -5.67 -2.40 -30.28
C ASP A 1056 -6.54 -1.15 -30.41
N ILE A 1057 -7.21 -0.78 -29.31
CA ILE A 1057 -8.08 0.39 -29.25
C ILE A 1057 -7.26 1.68 -29.36
N GLU A 1058 -6.14 1.80 -28.65
CA GLU A 1058 -5.21 2.94 -28.77
C GLU A 1058 -4.78 3.14 -30.24
N ASN A 1059 -4.43 2.06 -30.93
CA ASN A 1059 -4.05 2.11 -32.34
C ASN A 1059 -5.21 2.51 -33.26
N GLU A 1060 -6.44 2.12 -32.93
CA GLU A 1060 -7.63 2.53 -33.67
C GLU A 1060 -7.99 4.00 -33.42
N ILE A 1061 -7.88 4.48 -32.17
CA ILE A 1061 -8.03 5.89 -31.78
C ILE A 1061 -7.10 6.76 -32.61
N LYS A 1062 -5.82 6.39 -32.75
CA LYS A 1062 -4.85 7.12 -33.59
C LYS A 1062 -5.29 7.21 -35.05
N LYS A 1063 -6.05 6.26 -35.57
CA LYS A 1063 -6.57 6.29 -36.96
C LYS A 1063 -7.83 7.15 -37.07
N ALA A 1064 -8.74 7.03 -36.09
CA ALA A 1064 -10.02 7.71 -36.04
C ALA A 1064 -9.88 9.21 -35.72
N ASN A 1065 -9.18 9.53 -34.63
CA ASN A 1065 -8.92 10.87 -34.13
C ASN A 1065 -7.61 11.42 -34.71
N THR A 1066 -7.71 12.40 -35.59
CA THR A 1066 -6.56 13.01 -36.28
C THR A 1066 -5.56 13.67 -35.34
N PHE A 1067 -6.00 14.14 -34.18
CA PHE A 1067 -5.13 14.82 -33.24
C PHE A 1067 -4.24 13.88 -32.43
N TYR A 1068 -4.62 12.61 -32.32
CA TYR A 1068 -3.87 11.59 -31.58
C TYR A 1068 -2.82 10.88 -32.45
N ARG A 1069 -2.81 11.10 -33.78
CA ARG A 1069 -1.89 10.43 -34.73
C ARG A 1069 -0.41 10.54 -34.40
N THR A 1070 0.00 11.72 -33.93
CA THR A 1070 1.42 12.05 -33.66
C THR A 1070 1.68 12.20 -32.17
N GLN A 1071 0.76 11.68 -31.35
CA GLN A 1071 0.79 11.87 -29.91
C GLN A 1071 1.82 10.95 -29.25
N GLU A 1072 2.71 11.56 -28.47
CA GLU A 1072 3.66 10.88 -27.60
C GLU A 1072 3.12 10.82 -26.16
N GLU A 1073 3.64 9.88 -25.36
CA GLU A 1073 3.24 9.72 -23.95
C GLU A 1073 3.56 10.99 -23.13
N GLY A 1074 2.60 11.47 -22.35
CA GLY A 1074 2.73 12.73 -21.60
C GLY A 1074 2.75 13.98 -22.48
N GLY A 1075 2.63 13.82 -23.80
CA GLY A 1075 2.64 14.90 -24.77
C GLY A 1075 1.34 15.70 -24.76
N PHE A 1076 1.37 16.84 -25.42
CA PHE A 1076 0.19 17.64 -25.73
C PHE A 1076 -0.35 17.25 -27.09
N TRP A 1077 -1.62 16.81 -27.17
CA TRP A 1077 -2.19 16.51 -28.48
C TRP A 1077 -2.54 17.80 -29.22
N GLY A 1078 -2.28 17.80 -30.53
CA GLY A 1078 -2.44 19.01 -31.36
C GLY A 1078 -1.25 19.96 -31.23
N LYS A 1079 -0.01 19.46 -31.23
CA LYS A 1079 1.21 20.29 -31.33
C LYS A 1079 1.08 21.30 -32.49
N GLY A 1080 1.10 22.59 -32.16
CA GLY A 1080 0.88 23.66 -33.15
C GLY A 1080 -0.60 23.96 -33.47
N PHE A 1081 -1.53 23.53 -32.60
CA PHE A 1081 -2.95 23.88 -32.68
C PHE A 1081 -3.12 25.41 -32.78
N LEU A 1082 -3.92 25.86 -33.75
CA LEU A 1082 -4.14 27.26 -34.09
C LEU A 1082 -2.87 28.06 -34.46
N LYS A 1083 -1.71 27.41 -34.66
CA LYS A 1083 -0.46 28.12 -35.01
C LYS A 1083 -0.47 28.63 -36.46
N LYS A 1084 -0.98 27.82 -37.40
CA LYS A 1084 -1.05 28.16 -38.83
C LYS A 1084 -2.48 28.44 -39.28
N THR A 1085 -3.38 27.47 -39.06
CA THR A 1085 -4.79 27.53 -39.46
C THR A 1085 -5.69 27.17 -38.29
N PHE A 1086 -6.95 27.59 -38.36
CA PHE A 1086 -8.00 27.14 -37.47
C PHE A 1086 -8.66 25.88 -38.05
N PRO A 1087 -9.06 24.89 -37.24
CA PRO A 1087 -9.82 23.71 -37.68
C PRO A 1087 -11.30 24.03 -37.99
N THR A 1088 -11.56 25.19 -38.61
CA THR A 1088 -12.86 25.58 -39.15
C THR A 1088 -12.92 25.23 -40.63
N SER A 1089 -14.12 25.25 -41.23
CA SER A 1089 -14.30 24.99 -42.66
C SER A 1089 -13.58 26.01 -43.57
N SER A 1090 -13.47 27.27 -43.12
CA SER A 1090 -12.75 28.34 -43.82
C SER A 1090 -11.23 28.32 -43.58
N GLY A 1091 -10.76 27.56 -42.58
CA GLY A 1091 -9.37 27.59 -42.11
C GLY A 1091 -9.01 28.84 -41.29
N LYS A 1092 -9.96 29.77 -41.11
CA LYS A 1092 -9.83 31.04 -40.39
C LYS A 1092 -10.65 31.03 -39.09
N GLY A 1093 -10.22 31.77 -38.09
CA GLY A 1093 -10.97 31.95 -36.85
C GLY A 1093 -12.16 32.89 -37.08
N ARG A 1094 -13.32 32.61 -36.50
CA ARG A 1094 -14.52 33.42 -36.74
C ARG A 1094 -14.90 34.23 -35.52
N PHE A 1095 -14.96 35.55 -35.66
CA PHE A 1095 -15.53 36.41 -34.62
C PHE A 1095 -17.02 36.11 -34.44
N SER A 1096 -17.47 36.12 -33.18
CA SER A 1096 -18.86 35.89 -32.81
C SER A 1096 -19.55 37.20 -32.45
N VAL A 1097 -20.80 37.37 -32.91
CA VAL A 1097 -21.68 38.42 -32.40
C VAL A 1097 -22.26 37.95 -31.08
N VAL A 1098 -21.96 38.66 -29.99
CA VAL A 1098 -22.30 38.25 -28.64
C VAL A 1098 -23.39 39.17 -28.08
N GLU A 1099 -24.58 38.60 -27.86
CA GLU A 1099 -25.68 39.31 -27.19
C GLU A 1099 -25.37 39.47 -25.69
N LEU A 1100 -25.63 40.66 -25.17
CA LEU A 1100 -25.50 40.95 -23.74
C LEU A 1100 -26.73 40.43 -23.00
N ASP A 1101 -26.60 39.26 -22.38
CA ASP A 1101 -27.57 38.73 -21.42
C ASP A 1101 -26.94 38.73 -20.03
N VAL A 1102 -27.51 39.54 -19.13
CA VAL A 1102 -27.05 39.73 -17.75
C VAL A 1102 -27.77 38.82 -16.76
N THR A 1103 -28.59 37.88 -17.25
CA THR A 1103 -29.29 36.91 -16.42
C THR A 1103 -28.28 35.94 -15.80
N PRO A 1104 -28.17 35.87 -14.46
CA PRO A 1104 -27.28 34.93 -13.81
C PRO A 1104 -27.68 33.49 -14.13
N TYR A 1105 -26.70 32.60 -14.28
CA TYR A 1105 -26.97 31.16 -14.31
C TYR A 1105 -27.52 30.71 -12.96
N SER A 1106 -28.80 30.30 -12.91
CA SER A 1106 -29.50 29.94 -11.66
C SER A 1106 -29.39 28.46 -11.27
N MET A 1107 -28.33 27.76 -11.70
CA MET A 1107 -28.21 26.32 -11.46
C MET A 1107 -27.33 26.03 -10.24
N GLU A 1108 -27.90 25.34 -9.25
CA GLU A 1108 -27.07 24.59 -8.30
C GLU A 1108 -26.41 23.42 -9.05
N LYS A 1109 -25.08 23.45 -9.09
CA LYS A 1109 -24.28 22.34 -9.62
C LYS A 1109 -24.40 21.15 -8.68
N LYS A 1110 -24.66 19.97 -9.23
CA LYS A 1110 -24.85 18.76 -8.44
C LYS A 1110 -23.68 17.80 -8.60
N ASP A 1111 -23.50 16.88 -7.67
CA ASP A 1111 -22.45 15.87 -7.72
C ASP A 1111 -23.01 14.53 -8.23
N TYR A 1112 -22.30 13.92 -9.19
CA TYR A 1112 -22.78 12.74 -9.93
C TYR A 1112 -21.87 11.52 -9.82
N LEU A 1113 -20.74 11.65 -9.12
CA LEU A 1113 -19.74 10.60 -9.01
C LEU A 1113 -19.57 10.17 -7.56
N VAL A 1114 -19.68 8.86 -7.32
CA VAL A 1114 -19.45 8.25 -5.99
C VAL A 1114 -18.12 8.67 -5.35
N SER A 1115 -17.05 8.84 -6.13
CA SER A 1115 -15.74 9.27 -5.63
C SER A 1115 -15.74 10.69 -5.07
N GLU A 1116 -16.49 11.61 -5.68
CA GLU A 1116 -16.65 12.98 -5.17
C GLU A 1116 -17.55 12.98 -3.93
N ASN A 1117 -18.67 12.24 -3.98
CA ASN A 1117 -19.57 12.10 -2.84
C ASN A 1117 -18.84 11.52 -1.62
N TYR A 1118 -18.01 10.49 -1.81
CA TYR A 1118 -17.16 9.96 -0.75
C TYR A 1118 -16.20 11.02 -0.20
N PHE A 1119 -15.50 11.74 -1.07
CA PHE A 1119 -14.58 12.79 -0.65
C PHE A 1119 -15.30 13.86 0.18
N ILE A 1120 -16.46 14.34 -0.28
CA ILE A 1120 -17.24 15.38 0.42
C ILE A 1120 -17.73 14.87 1.77
N THR A 1121 -18.36 13.70 1.81
CA THR A 1121 -19.06 13.18 2.99
C THR A 1121 -18.17 12.52 4.03
N LYS A 1122 -17.05 11.90 3.62
CA LYS A 1122 -16.15 11.13 4.53
C LYS A 1122 -14.81 11.81 4.79
N ILE A 1123 -14.37 12.73 3.92
CA ILE A 1123 -13.07 13.40 4.07
C ILE A 1123 -13.28 14.88 4.38
N ARG A 1124 -13.87 15.64 3.46
CA ARG A 1124 -14.03 17.10 3.58
C ARG A 1124 -14.86 17.50 4.80
N SER A 1125 -15.96 16.80 5.07
CA SER A 1125 -16.80 17.00 6.26
C SER A 1125 -16.02 16.90 7.58
N THR A 1126 -14.96 16.09 7.63
CA THR A 1126 -14.13 15.92 8.84
C THR A 1126 -13.07 17.00 9.01
N LEU A 1127 -12.75 17.71 7.92
CA LEU A 1127 -11.71 18.76 7.90
C LEU A 1127 -12.25 20.13 8.32
N SER A 1128 -13.56 20.33 8.26
CA SER A 1128 -14.24 21.56 8.66
C SER A 1128 -15.11 21.30 9.88
N PRO A 1129 -14.67 21.65 11.11
CA PRO A 1129 -15.62 21.83 12.20
C PRO A 1129 -16.39 23.13 11.91
N VAL A 1130 -17.48 23.02 11.15
CA VAL A 1130 -18.41 24.12 10.84
C VAL A 1130 -17.83 25.21 9.92
N ARG A 1131 -18.29 25.23 8.66
CA ARG A 1131 -18.36 26.45 7.83
C ARG A 1131 -19.76 26.57 7.28
#